data_AF-A0A0D9ZWJ7-F1
#
_entry.id   AF-A0A0D9ZWJ7-F1
#
_cell.length_a   1.000
_cell.length_b   1.000
_cell.length_c   1.000
_cell.angle_alpha   90.00
_cell.angle_beta   90.00
_cell.angle_gamma   90.00
#
_symmetry.space_group_name_H-M   'P 1'
#
loop_
_entity.id
_entity.type
_entity.pdbx_description
1 polymer ?
#
loop_
_entity_poly.entity_id
_entity_poly.type
_entity_poly.pdbx_seq_one_letter_code
_entity_poly.pdbx_strand_id
1 'polypeptide(L)'
;MAARVADAASLLGLLLLVSCCSLAQSVTTNGGGYVSAVGDPGMRRDGLRVAWEAWNFCNEVGREAPGMGSPRGADCFDLEDGVDEHGQPTRKVVHRVTDADNSLRAGDPFPGTPANITDVDRYAAAKELYLGDRCQVADGPSPWQFWMVMLKNGNLDTSAAICPDNGRPARPFPQGKFPCPGGAGCMNPPLVFHNRTALDATGRRLRGGLFGTYDLGAADLGNKDVSYYSVTWEKEVGGAGGWVFHHKLRTSPKYPWLMLYLRSDATSGFSGGYHYETRGMTKIVPESPNFKVRVTLEVKQGGGPSSQFYLMDMGSCWKNDGRPCDGDTATDVTRYSEMIINPETPSWCTPGKVGLCPPWHTFRNGTRVHRTDAARFPYAAYHMYCSPGNARAAEQPTTPCDPYSNPQPQEIMQLVPHPVWGEFGYPTAKGQGWIGDPRAWELDVGAMSQALYFYQDPGTPPAKRRWSSLDVGTEIYVSNHAEAEWTLSGFDILDCVGSSKGLVDIVWSVDEGVRLYLDPHSILLSSSIGSATGFPLISPRLMAAAAAVASLLGFVLALPFCLAAPSITTHGSDGGGGSYVSAVGDPGMRRDGLHVAWEAWNFCNEVGQEAPGMGSPRGADCFDLENGVDENGQPTYKVVHRVTDADNNLRAGDPLPGSPANITDVDLYAAAKELYLGDRCQVPDSPSPWQFWMVMLKNGNLDTTAAICPENGRPARPFSQTSRFPCPGGAGCMNQPLVFHNRTALDATARRLRGGLFGTYDLDAADLGSREVSYYSVTWEKDIGSGGDGGWVFHHKLRTAPKYPWLMLYLRSDATKGFSGGYHYDTRGMTKMVPESPNFKVRVTLEVKQGGGPNSQFYLMDMGSCWKNDGRPCDGDTATDVTRYSEMIINPETPSWCTRRRIEECPPWHTFRNGTRVHRTDAARFPYAAYHVYCSPGNARAAEQPTTYCDAYSNPQPQEILQLVPHPVWGEFGYPTAKGQGWIGDPRTWELDVGALSQLLYFYKDPGTPPAKRRWSSLDVGTEIYVSKYAEAEWTLSGFDIVVPEECIGSSQGGPVSRCL
;
A
#
# COMPACT_ATOMS: atom_id res chain seq x y z
N MET A 1 53.84 7.06 -51.39
CA MET A 1 52.95 6.62 -50.29
C MET A 1 52.83 5.12 -50.34
N ALA A 2 53.56 4.42 -49.47
CA ALA A 2 53.53 2.98 -49.24
C ALA A 2 54.23 2.72 -47.90
N ALA A 3 53.99 1.56 -47.27
CA ALA A 3 54.55 1.17 -45.96
C ALA A 3 54.22 2.11 -44.78
N ARG A 4 53.01 1.96 -44.21
CA ARG A 4 52.71 2.14 -42.77
C ARG A 4 51.33 1.60 -42.35
N VAL A 5 50.97 0.41 -42.86
CA VAL A 5 49.77 -0.36 -42.45
C VAL A 5 50.15 -1.84 -42.45
N ALA A 6 50.58 -2.37 -41.30
CA ALA A 6 50.96 -3.79 -41.15
C ALA A 6 50.89 -4.28 -39.69
N ASP A 7 51.58 -3.60 -38.75
CA ASP A 7 51.87 -4.14 -37.41
C ASP A 7 50.70 -4.14 -36.40
N ALA A 8 49.50 -3.71 -36.81
CA ALA A 8 48.32 -3.65 -35.92
C ALA A 8 47.55 -4.98 -35.80
N ALA A 9 47.77 -5.96 -36.68
CA ALA A 9 46.93 -7.15 -36.80
C ALA A 9 47.29 -8.30 -35.85
N SER A 10 48.56 -8.41 -35.43
CA SER A 10 49.10 -9.65 -34.82
C SER A 10 48.88 -9.77 -33.31
N LEU A 11 48.62 -8.68 -32.58
CA LEU A 11 48.40 -8.73 -31.13
C LEU A 11 46.98 -9.15 -30.73
N LEU A 12 45.99 -8.96 -31.60
CA LEU A 12 44.58 -9.21 -31.28
C LEU A 12 44.23 -10.71 -31.24
N GLY A 13 44.93 -11.53 -32.01
CA GLY A 13 44.60 -12.95 -32.18
C GLY A 13 44.98 -13.87 -31.02
N LEU A 14 45.93 -13.48 -30.16
CA LEU A 14 46.43 -14.36 -29.09
C LEU A 14 45.58 -14.31 -27.81
N LEU A 15 44.88 -13.19 -27.56
CA LEU A 15 44.02 -13.00 -26.39
C LEU A 15 42.69 -13.78 -26.50
N LEU A 16 42.22 -14.06 -27.71
CA LEU A 16 40.95 -14.74 -27.97
C LEU A 16 40.97 -16.28 -27.72
N LEU A 17 42.15 -16.89 -27.60
CA LEU A 17 42.29 -18.36 -27.54
C LEU A 17 42.35 -18.95 -26.12
N VAL A 18 42.54 -18.13 -25.08
CA VAL A 18 42.68 -18.62 -23.69
C VAL A 18 41.35 -18.65 -22.93
N SER A 19 40.36 -17.86 -23.36
CA SER A 19 39.09 -17.67 -22.63
C SER A 19 38.01 -18.74 -22.89
N CYS A 20 38.33 -19.85 -23.57
CA CYS A 20 37.35 -20.67 -24.28
C CYS A 20 37.21 -22.13 -23.76
N CYS A 21 37.63 -22.44 -22.52
CA CYS A 21 37.78 -23.85 -22.08
C CYS A 21 37.34 -24.20 -20.65
N SER A 22 36.67 -23.33 -19.90
CA SER A 22 36.31 -23.64 -18.50
C SER A 22 35.01 -23.01 -17.99
N LEU A 23 33.88 -23.21 -18.70
CA LEU A 23 32.56 -23.04 -18.08
C LEU A 23 31.49 -23.93 -18.69
N ALA A 24 31.03 -24.87 -17.87
CA ALA A 24 29.74 -25.54 -17.97
C ALA A 24 29.33 -25.99 -16.53
N GLN A 25 28.03 -26.32 -16.32
CA GLN A 25 27.55 -27.43 -15.44
C GLN A 25 26.49 -27.27 -14.24
N SER A 26 25.36 -26.49 -14.35
CA SER A 26 23.91 -26.72 -13.85
C SER A 26 23.32 -26.42 -12.38
N VAL A 27 22.13 -25.73 -12.15
CA VAL A 27 21.45 -25.40 -10.78
C VAL A 27 19.83 -25.19 -10.54
N THR A 28 19.16 -24.14 -9.85
CA THR A 28 17.71 -24.12 -9.18
C THR A 28 16.84 -22.73 -8.58
N THR A 29 15.51 -22.10 -8.47
CA THR A 29 13.93 -21.73 -8.93
C THR A 29 13.14 -20.34 -8.35
N ASN A 30 11.77 -19.85 -8.13
CA ASN A 30 10.14 -19.90 -8.30
C ASN A 30 8.87 -19.42 -7.23
N GLY A 31 8.10 -18.22 -7.18
CA GLY A 31 6.90 -17.64 -6.26
C GLY A 31 6.76 -16.19 -5.45
N GLY A 32 5.59 -15.48 -5.06
CA GLY A 32 5.46 -14.08 -4.32
C GLY A 32 4.09 -13.32 -3.76
N GLY A 33 3.86 -11.95 -3.47
CA GLY A 33 2.67 -11.26 -2.67
C GLY A 33 2.11 -9.71 -2.76
N TYR A 34 1.27 -9.09 -1.80
CA TYR A 34 0.61 -7.64 -1.69
C TYR A 34 0.02 -7.01 -0.28
N VAL A 35 -0.95 -5.98 -0.06
CA VAL A 35 -0.96 -4.70 0.91
C VAL A 35 -2.15 -3.89 1.79
N SER A 36 -2.13 -2.54 2.33
CA SER A 36 -3.07 -1.69 3.33
C SER A 36 -3.09 -0.11 3.87
N ALA A 37 -4.14 0.61 4.47
CA ALA A 37 -4.45 2.14 4.36
C ALA A 37 -5.15 3.35 5.29
N VAL A 38 -4.99 3.77 6.61
CA VAL A 38 -5.37 5.15 7.31
C VAL A 38 -4.55 5.83 8.53
N GLY A 39 -4.16 7.12 8.54
CA GLY A 39 -3.51 7.95 9.60
C GLY A 39 -2.19 7.60 10.34
N ASP A 40 -2.21 6.56 11.17
CA ASP A 40 -1.15 6.26 12.14
C ASP A 40 -1.01 4.73 12.30
N PRO A 41 0.14 4.08 11.92
CA PRO A 41 0.29 2.61 11.78
C PRO A 41 0.35 1.81 13.09
N GLY A 42 -0.57 2.08 13.99
CA GLY A 42 -1.27 1.07 14.79
C GLY A 42 -2.32 1.65 15.72
N MET A 43 -2.73 2.90 15.48
CA MET A 43 -2.70 3.88 16.57
C MET A 43 -1.37 3.73 17.34
N ARG A 44 -0.19 3.87 16.70
CA ARG A 44 1.11 3.44 17.30
C ARG A 44 2.22 4.47 17.25
N ARG A 45 2.12 5.55 16.51
CA ARG A 45 3.14 6.60 16.45
C ARG A 45 3.35 7.19 17.84
N ASP A 46 4.53 7.02 18.44
CA ASP A 46 4.88 7.62 19.75
C ASP A 46 4.60 9.13 19.80
N GLY A 47 4.85 9.86 18.71
CA GLY A 47 4.36 11.23 18.53
C GLY A 47 2.90 11.27 18.10
N LEU A 48 1.96 11.00 19.00
CA LEU A 48 0.53 10.91 18.69
C LEU A 48 -0.05 12.20 18.10
N ARG A 49 -1.16 12.05 17.38
CA ARG A 49 -2.04 13.12 16.91
C ARG A 49 -3.50 12.79 17.22
N VAL A 50 -4.13 13.52 18.14
CA VAL A 50 -5.58 13.47 18.40
C VAL A 50 -6.13 14.88 18.29
N ALA A 51 -7.26 15.04 17.62
CA ALA A 51 -8.13 16.19 17.81
C ALA A 51 -9.51 15.73 18.27
N TRP A 52 -10.28 16.66 18.80
CA TRP A 52 -11.66 16.45 19.22
C TRP A 52 -12.56 17.50 18.62
N GLU A 53 -13.81 17.12 18.41
CA GLU A 53 -14.89 17.99 17.95
C GLU A 53 -16.18 17.65 18.69
N ALA A 54 -17.07 18.64 18.82
CA ALA A 54 -18.31 18.43 19.54
C ALA A 54 -19.48 19.25 19.01
N TRP A 55 -20.62 18.58 18.80
CA TRP A 55 -21.71 19.05 17.94
C TRP A 55 -23.08 19.05 18.60
N ASN A 56 -23.96 19.87 18.02
CA ASN A 56 -25.40 19.76 18.19
C ASN A 56 -26.00 18.67 17.27
N PHE A 57 -27.31 18.44 17.40
CA PHE A 57 -28.02 17.38 16.67
C PHE A 57 -27.95 17.50 15.14
N CYS A 58 -27.80 18.70 14.56
CA CYS A 58 -27.72 18.91 13.12
C CYS A 58 -26.30 18.97 12.53
N ASN A 59 -25.26 18.55 13.27
CA ASN A 59 -23.86 18.66 12.82
C ASN A 59 -23.46 20.13 12.56
N GLU A 60 -23.80 21.01 13.50
CA GLU A 60 -23.29 22.39 13.60
C GLU A 60 -22.93 22.70 15.06
N VAL A 61 -22.25 23.82 15.32
CA VAL A 61 -21.99 24.32 16.68
C VAL A 61 -23.12 25.27 17.11
N GLY A 62 -23.44 26.26 16.29
CA GLY A 62 -24.45 27.31 16.52
C GLY A 62 -24.10 28.32 17.63
N ARG A 63 -23.47 27.88 18.72
CA ARG A 63 -22.98 28.73 19.82
C ARG A 63 -21.90 28.03 20.64
N GLU A 64 -20.81 28.74 20.94
CA GLU A 64 -19.74 28.26 21.82
C GLU A 64 -20.18 28.06 23.28
N ALA A 65 -19.55 27.09 23.97
CA ALA A 65 -19.77 26.88 25.40
C ALA A 65 -19.11 28.01 26.24
N PRO A 66 -19.74 28.49 27.33
CA PRO A 66 -19.25 29.63 28.10
C PRO A 66 -17.81 29.45 28.60
N GLY A 67 -16.90 30.31 28.15
CA GLY A 67 -15.50 30.30 28.57
C GLY A 67 -14.60 29.27 27.86
N MET A 68 -15.15 28.38 27.03
CA MET A 68 -14.39 27.32 26.34
C MET A 68 -13.80 27.76 25.00
N GLY A 69 -14.47 28.69 24.31
CA GLY A 69 -14.19 29.00 22.91
C GLY A 69 -14.76 27.95 21.95
N SER A 70 -14.16 27.83 20.76
CA SER A 70 -14.64 26.91 19.72
C SER A 70 -14.41 25.46 20.14
N PRO A 71 -15.41 24.55 19.99
CA PRO A 71 -15.40 23.20 20.58
C PRO A 71 -14.40 22.22 19.95
N ARG A 72 -13.59 22.68 18.99
CA ARG A 72 -12.53 21.91 18.34
C ARG A 72 -11.18 22.23 18.94
N GLY A 73 -10.37 21.21 19.20
CA GLY A 73 -9.04 21.31 19.81
C GLY A 73 -8.21 20.06 19.55
N ALA A 74 -6.91 20.10 19.84
CA ALA A 74 -6.00 18.99 19.56
C ALA A 74 -4.88 18.80 20.59
N ASP A 75 -4.39 17.57 20.69
CA ASP A 75 -3.11 17.20 21.31
C ASP A 75 -2.25 16.48 20.27
N CYS A 76 -1.19 17.17 19.87
CA CYS A 76 -0.28 16.77 18.81
C CYS A 76 1.12 17.08 19.29
N PHE A 77 1.98 16.07 19.40
CA PHE A 77 3.32 16.22 19.97
C PHE A 77 4.31 15.23 19.35
N ASP A 78 5.58 15.56 19.40
CA ASP A 78 6.67 14.63 19.06
C ASP A 78 7.59 14.45 20.27
N LEU A 79 8.52 13.49 20.18
CA LEU A 79 9.51 13.22 21.22
C LEU A 79 10.90 13.69 20.77
N GLU A 80 11.61 14.39 21.65
CA GLU A 80 13.01 14.75 21.49
C GLU A 80 13.88 13.93 22.44
N ASP A 81 14.95 13.34 21.93
CA ASP A 81 15.98 12.65 22.73
C ASP A 81 17.17 13.57 23.01
N GLY A 82 17.76 13.43 24.19
CA GLY A 82 18.90 14.20 24.65
C GLY A 82 19.67 13.50 25.76
N VAL A 83 20.56 14.22 26.43
CA VAL A 83 21.34 13.72 27.58
C VAL A 83 21.30 14.72 28.74
N ASP A 84 21.30 14.20 29.97
CA ASP A 84 21.39 15.02 31.18
C ASP A 84 22.84 15.47 31.50
N GLU A 85 23.00 16.23 32.58
CA GLU A 85 24.30 16.73 33.06
C GLU A 85 25.29 15.61 33.47
N HIS A 86 24.80 14.37 33.62
CA HIS A 86 25.59 13.17 33.94
C HIS A 86 25.82 12.26 32.72
N GLY A 87 25.32 12.65 31.53
CA GLY A 87 25.41 11.87 30.30
C GLY A 87 24.41 10.73 30.18
N GLN A 88 23.37 10.67 30.99
CA GLN A 88 22.30 9.68 30.85
C GLN A 88 21.28 10.10 29.78
N PRO A 89 20.75 9.16 28.97
CA PRO A 89 19.69 9.45 28.00
C PRO A 89 18.45 10.02 28.69
N THR A 90 17.92 11.10 28.11
CA THR A 90 16.66 11.73 28.51
C THR A 90 15.76 11.90 27.30
N ARG A 91 14.44 11.95 27.53
CA ARG A 91 13.42 12.05 26.49
C ARG A 91 12.38 13.10 26.91
N LYS A 92 11.98 13.95 25.97
CA LYS A 92 11.14 15.13 26.21
C LYS A 92 9.97 15.17 25.23
N VAL A 93 8.77 15.49 25.74
CA VAL A 93 7.58 15.73 24.92
C VAL A 93 7.60 17.16 24.38
N VAL A 94 7.34 17.34 23.09
CA VAL A 94 7.23 18.65 22.43
C VAL A 94 5.90 18.75 21.70
N HIS A 95 4.96 19.47 22.30
CA HIS A 95 3.65 19.72 21.69
C HIS A 95 3.76 20.73 20.54
N ARG A 96 3.11 20.41 19.42
CA ARG A 96 2.85 21.29 18.28
C ARG A 96 1.70 22.27 18.54
N VAL A 97 0.82 21.93 19.49
CA VAL A 97 -0.38 22.68 19.87
C VAL A 97 -0.28 23.13 21.32
N THR A 98 -0.71 24.36 21.59
CA THR A 98 -0.68 25.01 22.91
C THR A 98 -2.09 25.23 23.46
N ASP A 99 -2.19 25.56 24.75
CA ASP A 99 -3.49 25.78 25.40
C ASP A 99 -4.16 27.04 24.87
N ALA A 100 -3.37 28.04 24.44
CA ALA A 100 -3.87 29.24 23.79
C ALA A 100 -4.58 28.90 22.46
N ASP A 101 -4.01 27.98 21.67
CA ASP A 101 -4.60 27.56 20.40
C ASP A 101 -5.90 26.77 20.60
N ASN A 102 -5.91 25.87 21.57
CA ASN A 102 -7.13 25.15 21.95
C ASN A 102 -8.19 26.10 22.53
N SER A 103 -7.80 27.21 23.15
CA SER A 103 -8.69 28.25 23.70
C SER A 103 -9.19 29.28 22.68
N LEU A 104 -8.80 29.19 21.40
CA LEU A 104 -9.25 30.12 20.35
C LEU A 104 -10.78 30.07 20.15
N ARG A 105 -11.39 31.25 20.05
CA ARG A 105 -12.84 31.47 19.93
C ARG A 105 -13.20 32.27 18.67
N ALA A 106 -14.46 32.22 18.25
CA ALA A 106 -14.98 33.09 17.18
C ALA A 106 -14.69 34.58 17.47
N GLY A 107 -13.89 35.23 16.62
CA GLY A 107 -13.37 36.58 16.83
C GLY A 107 -11.87 36.68 17.18
N ASP A 108 -11.21 35.57 17.51
CA ASP A 108 -9.75 35.52 17.76
C ASP A 108 -9.00 35.18 16.44
N PRO A 109 -7.94 35.92 16.05
CA PRO A 109 -7.21 35.68 14.78
C PRO A 109 -6.21 34.51 14.88
N PHE A 110 -6.02 33.77 13.79
CA PHE A 110 -5.01 32.72 13.71
C PHE A 110 -3.58 33.31 13.54
N PRO A 111 -2.57 32.80 14.28
CA PRO A 111 -1.17 33.23 14.13
C PRO A 111 -0.66 33.18 12.68
N GLY A 112 -0.24 34.34 12.17
CA GLY A 112 0.26 34.50 10.79
C GLY A 112 -0.81 34.91 9.77
N THR A 113 -2.09 34.98 10.14
CA THR A 113 -3.20 35.32 9.22
C THR A 113 -3.87 36.65 9.62
N PRO A 114 -4.12 37.58 8.68
CA PRO A 114 -4.74 38.89 8.98
C PRO A 114 -6.29 38.87 9.01
N ALA A 115 -6.93 37.73 8.76
CA ALA A 115 -8.37 37.60 8.68
C ALA A 115 -9.00 37.28 10.03
N ASN A 116 -10.18 37.84 10.32
CA ASN A 116 -10.95 37.56 11.53
C ASN A 116 -12.34 37.01 11.16
N ILE A 117 -12.70 35.86 11.71
CA ILE A 117 -13.94 35.12 11.43
C ILE A 117 -14.79 35.14 12.71
N THR A 118 -16.02 35.67 12.61
CA THR A 118 -16.94 35.85 13.75
C THR A 118 -18.16 34.91 13.70
N ASP A 119 -18.30 34.15 12.62
CA ASP A 119 -19.33 33.12 12.46
C ASP A 119 -18.84 31.82 13.11
N VAL A 120 -19.60 31.26 14.07
CA VAL A 120 -19.11 30.22 14.97
C VAL A 120 -18.84 28.90 14.23
N ASP A 121 -19.71 28.53 13.30
CA ASP A 121 -19.64 27.27 12.56
C ASP A 121 -18.48 27.31 11.56
N ARG A 122 -18.33 28.42 10.81
CA ARG A 122 -17.15 28.66 9.96
C ARG A 122 -15.85 28.83 10.76
N TYR A 123 -15.91 29.35 11.99
CA TYR A 123 -14.74 29.41 12.86
C TYR A 123 -14.31 28.00 13.31
N ALA A 124 -15.26 27.12 13.64
CA ALA A 124 -14.99 25.74 13.97
C ALA A 124 -14.38 24.98 12.77
N ALA A 125 -14.86 25.23 11.55
CA ALA A 125 -14.23 24.73 10.32
C ALA A 125 -12.79 25.25 10.16
N ALA A 126 -12.58 26.58 10.20
CA ALA A 126 -11.26 27.17 10.01
C ALA A 126 -10.24 26.79 11.11
N LYS A 127 -10.69 26.64 12.36
CA LYS A 127 -9.85 26.21 13.49
C LYS A 127 -9.39 24.75 13.32
N GLU A 128 -10.22 23.89 12.75
CA GLU A 128 -9.83 22.52 12.39
C GLU A 128 -8.69 22.51 11.37
N LEU A 129 -8.79 23.31 10.31
CA LEU A 129 -7.73 23.44 9.30
C LEU A 129 -6.42 23.94 9.94
N TYR A 130 -6.50 25.00 10.76
CA TYR A 130 -5.35 25.59 11.47
C TYR A 130 -4.69 24.66 12.51
N LEU A 131 -5.48 23.84 13.21
CA LEU A 131 -4.96 22.79 14.08
C LEU A 131 -4.35 21.66 13.24
N GLY A 132 -5.01 21.29 12.13
CA GLY A 132 -4.57 20.32 11.16
C GLY A 132 -3.18 20.64 10.61
N ASP A 133 -2.97 21.85 10.11
CA ASP A 133 -1.69 22.32 9.55
C ASP A 133 -0.50 22.20 10.53
N ARG A 134 -0.76 22.29 11.85
CA ARG A 134 0.28 22.17 12.89
C ARG A 134 0.37 20.78 13.52
N CYS A 135 -0.71 20.01 13.49
CA CYS A 135 -0.68 18.58 13.75
C CYS A 135 -0.09 17.80 12.57
N GLN A 136 -0.02 18.39 11.38
CA GLN A 136 0.34 17.69 10.15
C GLN A 136 1.66 16.93 10.26
N VAL A 137 1.65 15.70 9.79
CA VAL A 137 2.83 14.85 9.63
C VAL A 137 3.15 14.74 8.14
N ALA A 138 4.43 14.88 7.81
CA ALA A 138 4.91 14.65 6.45
C ALA A 138 4.93 13.14 6.17
N ASP A 139 4.08 12.74 5.22
CA ASP A 139 3.74 11.40 4.80
C ASP A 139 2.72 11.54 3.64
N GLY A 140 2.82 10.83 2.51
CA GLY A 140 2.22 11.42 1.29
C GLY A 140 2.01 10.54 0.07
N PRO A 141 1.86 11.14 -1.15
CA PRO A 141 1.87 12.59 -1.44
C PRO A 141 0.76 13.39 -0.76
N SER A 142 -0.30 12.74 -0.28
CA SER A 142 -1.35 13.40 0.51
C SER A 142 -1.03 13.37 2.02
N PRO A 143 -0.82 14.51 2.70
CA PRO A 143 -0.48 14.56 4.12
C PRO A 143 -1.67 14.31 5.04
N TRP A 144 -1.38 13.94 6.29
CA TRP A 144 -2.38 13.68 7.34
C TRP A 144 -2.11 14.44 8.64
N GLN A 145 -3.14 14.53 9.48
CA GLN A 145 -3.22 15.44 10.62
C GLN A 145 -3.52 14.75 11.96
N PHE A 146 -4.66 14.06 12.16
CA PHE A 146 -5.05 13.49 13.46
C PHE A 146 -6.19 12.45 13.44
N TRP A 147 -6.26 11.64 14.51
CA TRP A 147 -7.47 10.90 14.88
C TRP A 147 -8.53 11.87 15.42
N MET A 148 -9.80 11.64 15.11
CA MET A 148 -10.90 12.50 15.53
C MET A 148 -11.70 11.85 16.66
N VAL A 149 -11.76 12.48 17.84
CA VAL A 149 -12.74 12.15 18.89
C VAL A 149 -14.00 12.97 18.62
N MET A 150 -15.07 12.33 18.13
CA MET A 150 -16.33 12.99 17.82
C MET A 150 -17.33 12.83 18.96
N LEU A 151 -17.87 13.96 19.43
CA LEU A 151 -18.95 14.04 20.40
C LEU A 151 -20.20 14.65 19.74
N LYS A 152 -21.35 14.02 19.89
CA LYS A 152 -22.63 14.61 19.44
C LYS A 152 -23.71 14.39 20.48
N ASN A 153 -24.56 15.41 20.67
CA ASN A 153 -25.76 15.29 21.48
C ASN A 153 -27.02 15.30 20.62
N GLY A 154 -27.98 14.48 21.02
CA GLY A 154 -29.20 14.22 20.27
C GLY A 154 -30.38 15.14 20.60
N ASN A 155 -30.16 16.22 21.36
CA ASN A 155 -31.23 17.17 21.65
C ASN A 155 -31.56 17.98 20.38
N LEU A 156 -32.84 18.10 20.04
CA LEU A 156 -33.32 18.87 18.89
C LEU A 156 -34.27 19.98 19.37
N ASP A 157 -33.81 21.23 19.30
CA ASP A 157 -34.64 22.41 19.55
C ASP A 157 -35.50 22.76 18.31
N THR A 158 -36.69 22.17 18.25
CA THR A 158 -37.66 22.43 17.16
C THR A 158 -38.27 23.83 17.25
N SER A 159 -38.01 24.60 18.31
CA SER A 159 -38.53 25.96 18.50
C SER A 159 -37.58 27.02 17.95
N ALA A 160 -36.26 26.81 18.06
CA ALA A 160 -35.24 27.64 17.43
C ALA A 160 -35.11 27.35 15.92
N ALA A 161 -35.35 26.09 15.50
CA ALA A 161 -35.34 25.67 14.09
C ALA A 161 -34.05 26.02 13.31
N ILE A 162 -32.91 26.04 14.00
CA ILE A 162 -31.59 26.28 13.38
C ILE A 162 -31.13 25.13 12.48
N CYS A 163 -31.59 23.91 12.76
CA CYS A 163 -31.32 22.73 11.94
C CYS A 163 -32.14 22.80 10.63
N PRO A 164 -31.50 22.69 9.45
CA PRO A 164 -32.21 22.74 8.17
C PRO A 164 -33.06 21.47 7.93
N ASP A 165 -34.07 21.60 7.07
CA ASP A 165 -34.83 20.50 6.48
C ASP A 165 -34.21 20.17 5.12
N ASN A 166 -33.48 19.06 4.98
CA ASN A 166 -32.92 18.62 3.70
C ASN A 166 -32.12 19.72 2.95
N GLY A 167 -31.21 20.42 3.64
CA GLY A 167 -30.45 21.54 3.07
C GLY A 167 -31.20 22.88 2.94
N ARG A 168 -32.41 23.00 3.52
CA ARG A 168 -33.27 24.18 3.40
C ARG A 168 -33.58 24.78 4.76
N PRO A 169 -33.71 26.12 4.91
CA PRO A 169 -34.08 26.73 6.18
C PRO A 169 -35.41 26.19 6.70
N ALA A 170 -35.38 25.60 7.91
CA ALA A 170 -36.56 25.10 8.58
C ALA A 170 -37.44 26.24 9.13
N ARG A 171 -38.60 25.88 9.67
CA ARG A 171 -39.48 26.76 10.45
C ARG A 171 -39.86 26.03 11.74
N PRO A 172 -40.13 26.74 12.86
CA PRO A 172 -40.48 26.11 14.12
C PRO A 172 -41.61 25.07 14.00
N PHE A 173 -41.39 23.89 14.57
CA PHE A 173 -42.23 22.71 14.39
C PHE A 173 -42.49 21.98 15.72
N PRO A 174 -43.50 21.09 15.80
CA PRO A 174 -43.78 20.34 17.04
C PRO A 174 -42.62 19.42 17.43
N GLN A 175 -42.36 19.27 18.72
CA GLN A 175 -41.33 18.36 19.23
C GLN A 175 -41.64 16.92 18.78
N GLY A 176 -40.66 16.28 18.13
CA GLY A 176 -40.78 14.92 17.59
C GLY A 176 -40.34 13.82 18.55
N LYS A 177 -39.86 12.70 17.99
CA LYS A 177 -39.27 11.57 18.73
C LYS A 177 -37.96 11.91 19.48
N PHE A 178 -37.34 13.04 19.14
CA PHE A 178 -36.04 13.47 19.66
C PHE A 178 -36.20 14.39 20.88
N PRO A 179 -35.35 14.25 21.91
CA PRO A 179 -35.47 15.00 23.16
C PRO A 179 -35.11 16.49 23.00
N CYS A 180 -35.53 17.31 23.96
CA CYS A 180 -35.01 18.68 24.17
C CYS A 180 -35.30 19.11 25.62
N PRO A 181 -34.65 18.48 26.64
CA PRO A 181 -35.04 18.66 28.03
C PRO A 181 -34.65 20.05 28.55
N GLY A 182 -35.66 20.85 28.91
CA GLY A 182 -35.51 22.27 29.25
C GLY A 182 -36.01 23.23 28.16
N GLY A 183 -36.26 22.74 26.95
CA GLY A 183 -36.77 23.56 25.84
C GLY A 183 -35.66 24.40 25.18
N ALA A 184 -36.01 25.63 24.79
CA ALA A 184 -35.17 26.47 23.93
C ALA A 184 -33.72 26.60 24.42
N GLY A 185 -32.76 26.29 23.55
CA GLY A 185 -31.34 26.26 23.89
C GLY A 185 -30.81 24.92 24.43
N CYS A 186 -31.59 23.82 24.37
CA CYS A 186 -31.14 22.46 24.69
C CYS A 186 -30.03 21.91 23.75
N MET A 187 -29.71 22.65 22.67
CA MET A 187 -28.67 22.36 21.70
C MET A 187 -27.43 23.21 21.98
N ASN A 188 -26.39 22.59 22.55
CA ASN A 188 -25.11 23.23 22.85
C ASN A 188 -23.94 22.24 22.70
N PRO A 189 -22.71 22.71 22.43
CA PRO A 189 -21.49 21.93 22.65
C PRO A 189 -21.26 21.68 24.16
N PRO A 190 -20.40 20.72 24.52
CA PRO A 190 -20.04 20.40 25.90
C PRO A 190 -18.95 21.31 26.46
N LEU A 191 -18.71 21.22 27.77
CA LEU A 191 -17.43 21.57 28.38
C LEU A 191 -16.43 20.44 28.07
N VAL A 192 -15.21 20.78 27.63
CA VAL A 192 -14.11 19.86 27.31
C VAL A 192 -12.87 20.21 28.13
N PHE A 193 -12.39 19.31 28.96
CA PHE A 193 -11.15 19.46 29.74
C PHE A 193 -10.07 18.56 29.16
N HIS A 194 -8.94 19.15 28.75
CA HIS A 194 -7.80 18.46 28.14
C HIS A 194 -6.66 18.26 29.14
N ASN A 195 -6.22 17.02 29.31
CA ASN A 195 -4.97 16.65 29.96
C ASN A 195 -3.93 16.39 28.87
N ARG A 196 -2.97 17.31 28.71
CA ARG A 196 -1.83 17.15 27.80
C ARG A 196 -1.11 15.83 28.01
N THR A 197 -0.73 15.22 26.89
CA THR A 197 0.05 13.99 26.88
C THR A 197 1.44 14.22 27.46
N ALA A 198 1.83 13.43 28.46
CA ALA A 198 3.12 13.55 29.13
C ALA A 198 3.77 12.18 29.33
N LEU A 199 5.10 12.18 29.51
CA LEU A 199 5.84 11.02 29.98
C LEU A 199 5.60 10.79 31.48
N ASP A 200 5.57 9.53 31.87
CA ASP A 200 5.55 9.12 33.28
C ASP A 200 6.91 9.35 33.97
N ALA A 201 6.95 9.18 35.30
CA ALA A 201 8.15 9.38 36.10
C ALA A 201 9.30 8.40 35.80
N THR A 202 9.06 7.31 35.05
CA THR A 202 10.11 6.39 34.56
C THR A 202 10.60 6.72 33.15
N GLY A 203 9.96 7.65 32.44
CA GLY A 203 10.30 8.05 31.06
C GLY A 203 9.95 7.00 30.00
N ARG A 204 9.01 6.09 30.28
CA ARG A 204 8.70 4.91 29.46
C ARG A 204 7.27 4.86 28.95
N ARG A 205 6.31 5.40 29.70
CA ARG A 205 4.89 5.41 29.31
C ARG A 205 4.45 6.83 29.02
N LEU A 206 3.82 7.04 27.88
CA LEU A 206 3.08 8.27 27.61
C LEU A 206 1.62 8.11 28.01
N ARG A 207 1.02 9.17 28.53
CA ARG A 207 -0.41 9.22 28.82
C ARG A 207 -0.98 10.62 28.65
N GLY A 208 -2.13 10.72 27.99
CA GLY A 208 -2.94 11.94 27.87
C GLY A 208 -4.44 11.62 27.88
N GLY A 209 -5.27 12.64 27.68
CA GLY A 209 -6.71 12.42 27.51
C GLY A 209 -7.56 13.68 27.58
N LEU A 210 -8.85 13.50 27.33
CA LEU A 210 -9.88 14.52 27.49
C LEU A 210 -11.09 13.96 28.27
N PHE A 211 -11.81 14.83 28.97
CA PHE A 211 -13.04 14.49 29.68
C PHE A 211 -13.96 15.70 29.80
N GLY A 212 -15.25 15.48 30.06
CA GLY A 212 -16.18 16.61 30.19
C GLY A 212 -17.65 16.23 30.32
N THR A 213 -18.51 17.20 30.02
CA THR A 213 -19.97 17.10 30.21
C THR A 213 -20.74 18.03 29.26
N TYR A 214 -21.95 17.63 28.86
CA TYR A 214 -22.92 18.54 28.21
C TYR A 214 -23.74 19.32 29.25
N ASP A 215 -23.77 18.89 30.52
CA ASP A 215 -24.41 19.59 31.62
C ASP A 215 -23.56 20.80 32.08
N LEU A 216 -23.59 21.89 31.30
CA LEU A 216 -22.76 23.11 31.47
C LEU A 216 -22.78 23.78 32.86
N GLY A 217 -23.72 23.40 33.73
CA GLY A 217 -23.84 23.88 35.12
C GLY A 217 -23.51 22.82 36.19
N ALA A 218 -22.88 21.70 35.83
CA ALA A 218 -22.52 20.64 36.76
C ALA A 218 -21.34 21.05 37.67
N ALA A 219 -21.53 20.94 38.99
CA ALA A 219 -20.49 21.18 39.99
C ALA A 219 -19.66 19.93 40.36
N ASP A 220 -20.17 18.74 40.04
CA ASP A 220 -19.51 17.45 40.24
C ASP A 220 -19.75 16.55 39.02
N LEU A 221 -18.66 16.09 38.40
CA LEU A 221 -18.69 15.17 37.25
C LEU A 221 -18.82 13.70 37.68
N GLY A 222 -18.58 13.38 38.96
CA GLY A 222 -18.79 12.05 39.53
C GLY A 222 -20.26 11.67 39.66
N ASN A 223 -21.15 12.65 39.84
CA ASN A 223 -22.59 12.42 39.96
C ASN A 223 -23.21 11.73 38.73
N LYS A 224 -23.92 10.62 38.94
CA LYS A 224 -24.63 9.86 37.89
C LYS A 224 -25.79 10.61 37.23
N ASP A 225 -26.25 11.72 37.80
CA ASP A 225 -27.25 12.62 37.20
C ASP A 225 -26.64 13.58 36.17
N VAL A 226 -25.31 13.64 36.08
CA VAL A 226 -24.55 14.51 35.17
C VAL A 226 -24.01 13.69 34.00
N SER A 227 -24.20 14.20 32.78
CA SER A 227 -23.65 13.58 31.57
C SER A 227 -22.13 13.60 31.64
N TYR A 228 -21.47 12.52 31.22
CA TYR A 228 -20.02 12.43 31.31
C TYR A 228 -19.46 11.71 30.09
N TYR A 229 -18.32 12.18 29.61
CA TYR A 229 -17.49 11.43 28.69
C TYR A 229 -16.03 11.54 29.11
N SER A 230 -15.25 10.53 28.76
CA SER A 230 -13.80 10.60 28.77
C SER A 230 -13.18 9.72 27.69
N VAL A 231 -12.08 10.21 27.12
CA VAL A 231 -11.20 9.45 26.25
C VAL A 231 -9.79 9.65 26.77
N THR A 232 -9.15 8.59 27.26
CA THR A 232 -7.72 8.64 27.66
C THR A 232 -6.92 7.68 26.81
N TRP A 233 -5.75 8.14 26.36
CA TRP A 233 -4.84 7.38 25.51
C TRP A 233 -3.51 7.16 26.23
N GLU A 234 -2.97 5.95 26.14
CA GLU A 234 -1.66 5.59 26.69
C GLU A 234 -0.91 4.58 25.82
N LYS A 235 0.43 4.69 25.80
CA LYS A 235 1.36 3.83 25.06
C LYS A 235 2.70 3.70 25.81
N GLU A 236 3.35 2.54 25.72
CA GLU A 236 4.76 2.36 26.10
C GLU A 236 5.68 2.75 24.93
N VAL A 237 6.63 3.65 25.21
CA VAL A 237 7.52 4.29 24.22
C VAL A 237 8.55 3.30 23.69
N GLY A 238 8.68 3.20 22.37
CA GLY A 238 9.55 2.22 21.70
C GLY A 238 9.00 0.78 21.64
N GLY A 239 7.76 0.55 22.07
CA GLY A 239 7.04 -0.71 21.84
C GLY A 239 6.29 -0.78 20.51
N ALA A 240 5.77 -1.97 20.17
CA ALA A 240 4.79 -2.19 19.10
C ALA A 240 3.38 -1.96 19.59
N GLY A 241 3.18 -1.95 20.91
CA GLY A 241 1.91 -1.62 21.52
C GLY A 241 1.36 -0.34 20.90
N GLY A 242 0.09 -0.39 20.49
CA GLY A 242 -0.62 0.83 20.13
C GLY A 242 -0.97 1.64 21.36
N TRP A 243 -1.19 2.93 21.13
CA TRP A 243 -2.13 3.72 21.90
C TRP A 243 -3.41 2.94 22.11
N VAL A 244 -3.69 2.65 23.37
CA VAL A 244 -4.98 2.11 23.78
C VAL A 244 -5.87 3.28 24.15
N PHE A 245 -6.89 3.55 23.33
CA PHE A 245 -7.89 4.57 23.59
C PHE A 245 -8.98 3.97 24.48
N HIS A 246 -9.02 4.44 25.73
CA HIS A 246 -10.01 4.06 26.72
C HIS A 246 -11.16 5.07 26.72
N HIS A 247 -12.34 4.62 26.31
CA HIS A 247 -13.53 5.45 26.17
C HIS A 247 -14.53 5.17 27.28
N LYS A 248 -15.21 6.22 27.75
CA LYS A 248 -16.37 6.12 28.64
C LYS A 248 -17.40 7.16 28.22
N LEU A 249 -18.68 6.78 28.17
CA LEU A 249 -19.81 7.66 27.90
C LEU A 249 -20.94 7.39 28.89
N ARG A 250 -21.53 8.43 29.48
CA ARG A 250 -22.69 8.38 30.38
C ARG A 250 -23.71 9.45 30.01
N THR A 251 -24.97 9.05 29.82
CA THR A 251 -26.09 9.98 29.57
C THR A 251 -26.68 10.55 30.86
N SER A 252 -27.38 11.68 30.74
CA SER A 252 -28.15 12.29 31.85
C SER A 252 -29.61 12.53 31.46
N PRO A 253 -30.51 12.82 32.41
CA PRO A 253 -31.87 13.25 32.08
C PRO A 253 -31.96 14.53 31.22
N LYS A 254 -30.88 15.31 31.09
CA LYS A 254 -30.80 16.46 30.17
C LYS A 254 -30.22 16.12 28.80
N TYR A 255 -29.33 15.13 28.75
CA TYR A 255 -28.75 14.61 27.51
C TYR A 255 -28.92 13.09 27.49
N PRO A 256 -30.16 12.60 27.28
CA PRO A 256 -30.46 11.17 27.29
C PRO A 256 -30.04 10.50 25.97
N TRP A 257 -29.67 11.28 24.96
CA TRP A 257 -29.13 10.79 23.70
C TRP A 257 -27.77 11.46 23.44
N LEU A 258 -26.73 10.63 23.42
CA LEU A 258 -25.33 11.03 23.20
C LEU A 258 -24.62 10.03 22.30
N MET A 259 -23.64 10.51 21.55
CA MET A 259 -22.68 9.75 20.75
C MET A 259 -21.26 10.07 21.20
N LEU A 260 -20.40 9.06 21.24
CA LEU A 260 -18.95 9.19 21.35
C LEU A 260 -18.28 8.16 20.45
N TYR A 261 -17.54 8.64 19.44
CA TYR A 261 -16.78 7.81 18.51
C TYR A 261 -15.29 8.19 18.52
N LEU A 262 -14.44 7.22 18.17
CA LEU A 262 -13.13 7.49 17.60
C LEU A 262 -13.21 7.25 16.10
N ARG A 263 -12.84 8.28 15.35
CA ARG A 263 -13.14 8.50 13.94
C ARG A 263 -11.86 8.73 13.13
N SER A 264 -11.88 8.29 11.88
CA SER A 264 -10.84 8.53 10.88
C SER A 264 -11.44 9.27 9.68
N ASP A 265 -11.40 10.60 9.72
CA ASP A 265 -11.84 11.48 8.64
C ASP A 265 -10.80 11.70 7.56
N ALA A 266 -11.27 12.16 6.40
CA ALA A 266 -10.46 12.58 5.27
C ALA A 266 -9.55 13.75 5.60
N THR A 267 -8.33 13.70 5.08
CA THR A 267 -7.38 14.82 5.16
C THR A 267 -7.70 15.96 4.20
N SER A 268 -8.67 15.77 3.29
CA SER A 268 -9.30 16.84 2.51
C SER A 268 -10.67 16.41 1.96
N GLY A 269 -11.52 17.38 1.63
CA GLY A 269 -12.91 17.16 1.25
C GLY A 269 -13.87 17.10 2.45
N PHE A 270 -15.06 16.54 2.21
CA PHE A 270 -16.16 16.51 3.18
C PHE A 270 -16.21 15.17 3.93
N SER A 271 -16.07 15.20 5.26
CA SER A 271 -16.11 14.01 6.13
C SER A 271 -17.20 14.14 7.20
N GLY A 272 -17.42 13.10 8.02
CA GLY A 272 -18.28 13.12 9.21
C GLY A 272 -19.79 13.43 9.05
N GLY A 273 -20.24 13.82 7.85
CA GLY A 273 -21.56 14.42 7.59
C GLY A 273 -21.54 15.95 7.43
N TYR A 274 -20.37 16.58 7.41
CA TYR A 274 -20.20 18.02 7.22
C TYR A 274 -20.20 18.43 5.76
N HIS A 275 -20.52 19.70 5.50
CA HIS A 275 -20.41 20.34 4.18
C HIS A 275 -19.20 21.30 4.10
N TYR A 276 -18.30 21.22 5.09
CA TYR A 276 -17.05 21.97 5.19
C TYR A 276 -15.85 21.05 4.91
N GLU A 277 -14.78 21.63 4.39
CA GLU A 277 -13.47 20.99 4.22
C GLU A 277 -12.90 20.52 5.57
N THR A 278 -12.52 19.23 5.68
CA THR A 278 -11.99 18.62 6.91
C THR A 278 -10.50 18.24 6.81
N ARG A 279 -9.89 17.97 7.96
CA ARG A 279 -8.55 17.38 8.15
C ARG A 279 -8.70 16.15 9.04
N GLY A 280 -7.79 15.18 8.93
CA GLY A 280 -7.98 13.91 9.61
C GLY A 280 -6.82 12.96 9.47
N MET A 281 -7.10 11.67 9.42
CA MET A 281 -6.11 10.59 9.33
C MET A 281 -6.09 9.94 7.95
N THR A 282 -7.28 9.79 7.37
CA THR A 282 -7.53 9.12 6.10
C THR A 282 -7.00 9.99 4.97
N LYS A 283 -5.79 9.75 4.43
CA LYS A 283 -5.11 10.70 3.53
C LYS A 283 -5.82 11.03 2.19
N ILE A 284 -6.97 10.41 1.89
CA ILE A 284 -8.20 11.14 1.56
C ILE A 284 -9.43 10.32 1.98
N VAL A 285 -9.76 9.23 1.28
CA VAL A 285 -11.09 8.60 1.39
C VAL A 285 -10.95 7.07 1.15
N PRO A 286 -11.81 6.21 1.73
CA PRO A 286 -12.24 4.86 1.25
C PRO A 286 -13.39 4.81 0.20
N GLU A 287 -13.82 3.64 -0.31
CA GLU A 287 -14.92 3.48 -1.32
C GLU A 287 -15.55 2.07 -1.20
N SER A 288 -15.99 1.45 -2.31
CA SER A 288 -16.33 0.02 -2.40
C SER A 288 -15.96 -0.50 -3.81
N PRO A 289 -15.54 -1.78 -4.03
CA PRO A 289 -15.58 -2.92 -3.11
C PRO A 289 -14.26 -3.37 -2.50
N ASN A 290 -13.14 -3.03 -3.11
CA ASN A 290 -11.92 -3.81 -2.98
C ASN A 290 -11.19 -3.79 -1.61
N PHE A 291 -11.72 -3.29 -0.48
CA PHE A 291 -11.04 -3.49 0.82
C PHE A 291 -12.00 -3.85 2.07
N LYS A 292 -11.60 -4.66 3.09
CA LYS A 292 -12.11 -5.12 4.48
C LYS A 292 -11.70 -4.58 5.97
N VAL A 293 -12.32 -3.61 6.65
CA VAL A 293 -11.99 -3.13 8.05
C VAL A 293 -11.37 -4.04 9.17
N ARG A 294 -10.14 -3.73 9.66
CA ARG A 294 -9.50 -4.20 10.92
C ARG A 294 -9.52 -3.14 12.02
N VAL A 295 -9.79 -3.62 13.24
CA VAL A 295 -9.71 -2.86 14.49
C VAL A 295 -9.67 -3.82 15.68
N THR A 296 -8.97 -3.48 16.77
CA THR A 296 -9.08 -4.23 18.03
C THR A 296 -10.05 -3.54 18.98
N LEU A 297 -11.12 -4.24 19.36
CA LEU A 297 -12.21 -3.74 20.20
C LEU A 297 -12.45 -4.67 21.39
N GLU A 298 -12.56 -4.07 22.58
CA GLU A 298 -13.07 -4.69 23.79
C GLU A 298 -14.19 -3.81 24.37
N VAL A 299 -15.44 -4.31 24.33
CA VAL A 299 -16.55 -3.67 25.04
C VAL A 299 -16.55 -4.16 26.48
N LYS A 300 -16.31 -3.28 27.45
CA LYS A 300 -16.32 -3.60 28.88
C LYS A 300 -17.72 -3.46 29.48
N GLN A 301 -18.44 -2.43 29.04
CA GLN A 301 -19.81 -2.14 29.45
C GLN A 301 -20.59 -1.56 28.26
N GLY A 302 -21.74 -2.13 27.94
CA GLY A 302 -22.67 -1.57 26.95
C GLY A 302 -23.72 -0.68 27.60
N GLY A 303 -24.17 0.37 26.91
CA GLY A 303 -25.13 1.36 27.44
C GLY A 303 -26.58 0.89 27.55
N GLY A 304 -26.81 -0.40 27.86
CA GLY A 304 -28.11 -1.04 27.94
C GLY A 304 -28.82 -1.28 26.60
N PRO A 305 -30.11 -1.66 26.61
CA PRO A 305 -30.84 -2.12 25.41
C PRO A 305 -31.00 -1.06 24.31
N SER A 306 -30.89 0.23 24.65
CA SER A 306 -30.97 1.35 23.70
C SER A 306 -29.61 1.83 23.19
N SER A 307 -28.50 1.19 23.59
CA SER A 307 -27.16 1.49 23.06
C SER A 307 -26.96 0.81 21.72
N GLN A 308 -26.87 1.62 20.66
CA GLN A 308 -26.37 1.20 19.36
C GLN A 308 -24.84 1.31 19.45
N PHE A 309 -24.16 0.18 19.61
CA PHE A 309 -22.71 0.12 19.59
C PHE A 309 -22.26 -0.31 18.19
N TYR A 310 -21.58 0.60 17.50
CA TYR A 310 -21.13 0.39 16.14
C TYR A 310 -19.73 -0.24 16.17
N LEU A 311 -19.63 -1.48 15.70
CA LEU A 311 -18.33 -2.12 15.40
C LEU A 311 -17.65 -1.42 14.21
N MET A 312 -18.47 -0.92 13.29
CA MET A 312 -18.08 -0.02 12.22
C MET A 312 -19.30 0.81 11.82
N ASP A 313 -19.17 2.12 11.91
CA ASP A 313 -19.97 3.10 11.16
C ASP A 313 -19.06 3.72 10.09
N MET A 314 -19.61 4.14 8.96
CA MET A 314 -18.86 4.73 7.86
C MET A 314 -19.71 5.81 7.16
N GLY A 315 -19.14 7.01 7.03
CA GLY A 315 -19.76 8.17 6.40
C GLY A 315 -19.23 8.42 4.98
N SER A 316 -20.11 8.86 4.08
CA SER A 316 -19.77 9.28 2.71
C SER A 316 -20.68 10.43 2.23
N CYS A 317 -20.31 11.08 1.12
CA CYS A 317 -21.17 12.03 0.42
C CYS A 317 -21.14 11.80 -1.10
N TRP A 318 -22.31 11.66 -1.74
CA TRP A 318 -22.47 11.81 -3.20
C TRP A 318 -23.88 12.28 -3.59
N LYS A 319 -24.03 12.97 -4.73
CA LYS A 319 -25.34 13.40 -5.23
C LYS A 319 -26.13 12.21 -5.79
N ASN A 320 -27.47 12.27 -5.75
CA ASN A 320 -28.33 11.18 -6.25
C ASN A 320 -28.17 10.86 -7.75
N ASP A 321 -27.51 11.72 -8.53
CA ASP A 321 -27.17 11.49 -9.94
C ASP A 321 -25.78 10.86 -10.17
N GLY A 322 -25.10 10.46 -9.10
CA GLY A 322 -23.80 9.78 -9.14
C GLY A 322 -22.59 10.72 -9.20
N ARG A 323 -22.79 12.04 -9.24
CA ARG A 323 -21.69 13.00 -9.12
C ARG A 323 -21.15 13.06 -7.68
N PRO A 324 -19.85 13.39 -7.50
CA PRO A 324 -19.32 13.75 -6.18
C PRO A 324 -20.11 14.92 -5.56
N CYS A 325 -20.01 15.05 -4.24
CA CYS A 325 -20.49 16.24 -3.55
C CYS A 325 -19.66 17.48 -3.87
N ASP A 326 -20.26 18.67 -3.72
CA ASP A 326 -19.63 19.97 -4.03
C ASP A 326 -19.90 21.06 -2.97
N GLY A 327 -20.62 20.74 -1.90
CA GLY A 327 -20.97 21.66 -0.80
C GLY A 327 -22.39 22.23 -0.90
N ASP A 328 -23.14 21.97 -1.97
CA ASP A 328 -24.56 22.32 -2.06
C ASP A 328 -25.42 21.36 -1.21
N THR A 329 -25.68 21.77 0.03
CA THR A 329 -26.47 21.00 1.00
C THR A 329 -27.89 20.65 0.54
N ALA A 330 -28.43 21.32 -0.49
CA ALA A 330 -29.76 21.01 -1.04
C ALA A 330 -29.74 19.87 -2.09
N THR A 331 -28.57 19.48 -2.62
CA THR A 331 -28.43 18.39 -3.61
C THR A 331 -27.40 17.32 -3.26
N ASP A 332 -26.45 17.62 -2.39
CA ASP A 332 -25.58 16.64 -1.74
C ASP A 332 -26.39 15.71 -0.81
N VAL A 333 -25.87 14.50 -0.58
CA VAL A 333 -26.51 13.50 0.26
C VAL A 333 -25.45 12.72 1.04
N THR A 334 -25.49 12.83 2.37
CA THR A 334 -24.67 12.05 3.29
C THR A 334 -25.15 10.60 3.33
N ARG A 335 -24.24 9.64 3.46
CA ARG A 335 -24.59 8.21 3.53
C ARG A 335 -23.86 7.49 4.64
N TYR A 336 -24.59 6.65 5.35
CA TYR A 336 -24.09 5.87 6.49
C TYR A 336 -24.31 4.36 6.29
N SER A 337 -23.37 3.56 6.78
CA SER A 337 -23.50 2.11 6.89
C SER A 337 -22.96 1.61 8.24
N GLU A 338 -23.85 1.10 9.07
CA GLU A 338 -23.63 0.92 10.51
C GLU A 338 -23.79 -0.55 10.92
N MET A 339 -22.78 -1.17 11.54
CA MET A 339 -22.87 -2.53 12.09
C MET A 339 -23.06 -2.52 13.60
N ILE A 340 -24.29 -2.75 14.06
CA ILE A 340 -24.66 -2.71 15.48
C ILE A 340 -24.39 -4.07 16.13
N ILE A 341 -23.43 -4.15 17.05
CA ILE A 341 -23.04 -5.42 17.71
C ILE A 341 -23.71 -5.70 19.05
N ASN A 342 -24.50 -4.76 19.59
CA ASN A 342 -25.29 -5.01 20.80
C ASN A 342 -26.29 -6.17 20.53
N PRO A 343 -26.22 -7.30 21.27
CA PRO A 343 -27.11 -8.44 21.06
C PRO A 343 -28.58 -8.12 21.36
N GLU A 344 -28.88 -7.06 22.11
CA GLU A 344 -30.25 -6.66 22.44
C GLU A 344 -30.97 -5.97 21.27
N THR A 345 -30.23 -5.38 20.30
CA THR A 345 -30.80 -4.66 19.14
C THR A 345 -31.66 -5.58 18.25
N PRO A 346 -32.96 -5.30 18.05
CA PRO A 346 -33.85 -6.14 17.24
C PRO A 346 -33.83 -5.74 15.74
N SER A 347 -34.04 -6.68 14.82
CA SER A 347 -34.28 -6.35 13.40
C SER A 347 -35.65 -5.68 13.23
N TRP A 348 -35.71 -4.45 12.68
CA TRP A 348 -37.00 -3.80 12.35
C TRP A 348 -37.43 -4.05 10.91
N CYS A 349 -36.46 -4.22 10.00
CA CYS A 349 -36.68 -4.81 8.69
C CYS A 349 -37.28 -6.23 8.85
N THR A 350 -38.50 -6.42 8.34
CA THR A 350 -39.26 -7.68 8.42
C THR A 350 -40.22 -7.80 7.22
N PRO A 351 -40.76 -8.99 6.90
CA PRO A 351 -41.78 -9.16 5.85
C PRO A 351 -43.03 -8.28 6.05
N GLY A 352 -43.38 -7.97 7.31
CA GLY A 352 -44.48 -7.06 7.66
C GLY A 352 -44.13 -5.57 7.69
N LYS A 353 -42.85 -5.21 7.54
CA LYS A 353 -42.33 -3.83 7.56
C LYS A 353 -41.30 -3.59 6.44
N VAL A 354 -41.60 -4.06 5.23
CA VAL A 354 -40.71 -3.93 4.05
C VAL A 354 -40.29 -2.50 3.71
N GLY A 355 -41.04 -1.48 4.17
CA GLY A 355 -40.66 -0.07 4.05
C GLY A 355 -39.48 0.38 4.93
N LEU A 356 -38.99 -0.48 5.82
CA LEU A 356 -37.73 -0.32 6.60
C LEU A 356 -36.63 -1.29 6.12
N CYS A 357 -36.84 -1.95 4.98
CA CYS A 357 -35.88 -2.86 4.36
C CYS A 357 -35.35 -2.26 3.05
N PRO A 358 -34.06 -2.45 2.73
CA PRO A 358 -33.53 -2.04 1.44
C PRO A 358 -34.19 -2.87 0.32
N PRO A 359 -34.49 -2.27 -0.85
CA PRO A 359 -35.09 -2.96 -1.99
C PRO A 359 -34.40 -4.28 -2.40
N TRP A 360 -33.07 -4.31 -2.35
CA TRP A 360 -32.28 -5.47 -2.76
C TRP A 360 -31.21 -5.81 -1.72
N HIS A 361 -31.06 -7.11 -1.47
CA HIS A 361 -29.86 -7.68 -0.88
C HIS A 361 -28.98 -8.27 -2.00
N THR A 362 -27.67 -8.14 -1.88
CA THR A 362 -26.69 -8.73 -2.81
C THR A 362 -25.77 -9.65 -2.00
N PHE A 363 -25.63 -10.91 -2.42
CA PHE A 363 -24.60 -11.80 -1.89
C PHE A 363 -23.25 -11.54 -2.58
N ARG A 364 -22.12 -11.88 -1.96
CA ARG A 364 -20.78 -11.59 -2.52
C ARG A 364 -20.51 -12.23 -3.88
N ASN A 365 -21.23 -13.30 -4.21
CA ASN A 365 -21.21 -13.94 -5.54
C ASN A 365 -22.01 -13.18 -6.62
N GLY A 366 -22.48 -11.96 -6.33
CA GLY A 366 -23.28 -11.12 -7.24
C GLY A 366 -24.77 -11.46 -7.31
N THR A 367 -25.24 -12.50 -6.62
CA THR A 367 -26.67 -12.87 -6.62
C THR A 367 -27.48 -11.80 -5.91
N ARG A 368 -28.48 -11.24 -6.59
CA ARG A 368 -29.41 -10.24 -6.03
C ARG A 368 -30.77 -10.86 -5.70
N VAL A 369 -31.30 -10.53 -4.52
CA VAL A 369 -32.63 -10.94 -4.05
C VAL A 369 -33.43 -9.72 -3.63
N HIS A 370 -34.68 -9.65 -4.09
CA HIS A 370 -35.59 -8.54 -3.82
C HIS A 370 -36.30 -8.71 -2.47
N ARG A 371 -36.60 -7.62 -1.76
CA ARG A 371 -37.27 -7.61 -0.44
C ARG A 371 -38.70 -8.18 -0.41
N THR A 372 -39.28 -8.52 -1.55
CA THR A 372 -40.56 -9.27 -1.64
C THR A 372 -40.38 -10.79 -1.72
N ASP A 373 -39.17 -11.29 -1.98
CA ASP A 373 -38.87 -12.72 -1.95
C ASP A 373 -38.63 -13.15 -0.48
N ALA A 374 -39.74 -13.34 0.23
CA ALA A 374 -39.70 -13.57 1.67
C ALA A 374 -39.05 -14.92 2.07
N ALA A 375 -38.77 -15.80 1.11
CA ALA A 375 -38.09 -17.08 1.32
C ALA A 375 -36.56 -16.98 1.19
N ARG A 376 -36.04 -15.95 0.51
CA ARG A 376 -34.60 -15.79 0.23
C ARG A 376 -33.99 -14.48 0.75
N PHE A 377 -34.79 -13.47 1.06
CA PHE A 377 -34.27 -12.18 1.55
C PHE A 377 -33.90 -12.25 3.05
N PRO A 378 -32.67 -11.88 3.46
CA PRO A 378 -32.20 -12.04 4.83
C PRO A 378 -32.66 -10.87 5.74
N TYR A 379 -33.97 -10.73 6.00
CA TYR A 379 -34.52 -9.64 6.83
C TYR A 379 -33.82 -9.47 8.18
N ALA A 380 -33.48 -10.60 8.83
CA ALA A 380 -32.85 -10.62 10.14
C ALA A 380 -31.44 -9.97 10.17
N ALA A 381 -30.81 -9.75 9.01
CA ALA A 381 -29.49 -9.15 8.87
C ALA A 381 -29.50 -7.60 8.96
N TYR A 382 -30.68 -6.98 8.90
CA TYR A 382 -30.87 -5.53 8.85
C TYR A 382 -31.64 -5.03 10.07
N HIS A 383 -31.15 -3.97 10.72
CA HIS A 383 -31.94 -3.20 11.67
C HIS A 383 -32.94 -2.31 10.91
N MET A 384 -32.43 -1.35 10.12
CA MET A 384 -33.21 -0.41 9.31
C MET A 384 -32.49 -0.09 7.99
N TYR A 385 -33.26 0.20 6.94
CA TYR A 385 -32.86 1.08 5.85
C TYR A 385 -33.83 2.28 5.78
N CYS A 386 -33.30 3.48 5.56
CA CYS A 386 -34.10 4.67 5.20
C CYS A 386 -33.50 5.42 4.00
N SER A 387 -34.36 5.95 3.13
CA SER A 387 -33.99 6.60 1.86
C SER A 387 -33.78 8.12 2.00
N PRO A 388 -33.01 8.78 1.14
CA PRO A 388 -32.76 10.22 1.28
C PRO A 388 -33.98 11.06 0.92
N GLY A 389 -34.21 12.14 1.67
CA GLY A 389 -35.41 12.98 1.54
C GLY A 389 -35.56 13.71 0.21
N ASN A 390 -34.48 13.81 -0.58
CA ASN A 390 -34.47 14.36 -1.94
C ASN A 390 -34.52 13.28 -3.06
N ALA A 391 -34.76 12.00 -2.72
CA ALA A 391 -34.90 10.92 -3.70
C ALA A 391 -36.14 11.07 -4.58
N ARG A 392 -35.97 11.03 -5.91
CA ARG A 392 -37.07 11.27 -6.87
C ARG A 392 -37.87 10.02 -7.25
N ALA A 393 -37.27 8.84 -7.14
CA ALA A 393 -37.81 7.57 -7.62
C ALA A 393 -37.60 6.41 -6.62
N ALA A 394 -37.59 6.71 -5.31
CA ALA A 394 -37.40 5.70 -4.29
C ALA A 394 -38.54 4.65 -4.30
N GLU A 395 -38.15 3.37 -4.33
CA GLU A 395 -39.07 2.25 -4.55
C GLU A 395 -40.06 2.10 -3.39
N GLN A 396 -41.36 2.13 -3.69
CA GLN A 396 -42.40 2.07 -2.68
C GLN A 396 -42.75 0.63 -2.26
N PRO A 397 -43.00 0.37 -0.96
CA PRO A 397 -42.97 1.33 0.14
C PRO A 397 -41.53 1.68 0.59
N THR A 398 -41.27 2.93 0.94
CA THR A 398 -40.00 3.35 1.58
C THR A 398 -40.26 4.28 2.76
N THR A 399 -39.29 4.38 3.66
CA THR A 399 -39.29 5.35 4.75
C THR A 399 -38.13 6.32 4.52
N PRO A 400 -38.36 7.63 4.34
CA PRO A 400 -37.29 8.61 4.33
C PRO A 400 -36.57 8.65 5.69
N CYS A 401 -35.27 8.94 5.70
CA CYS A 401 -34.58 9.28 6.94
C CYS A 401 -35.13 10.60 7.52
N ASP A 402 -34.83 10.91 8.79
CA ASP A 402 -35.23 12.22 9.30
C ASP A 402 -34.44 13.34 8.59
N PRO A 403 -35.04 14.52 8.38
CA PRO A 403 -34.48 15.53 7.51
C PRO A 403 -33.60 16.56 8.25
N TYR A 404 -33.37 16.38 9.56
CA TYR A 404 -32.85 17.42 10.44
C TYR A 404 -31.51 17.05 11.12
N SER A 405 -31.12 15.77 11.22
CA SER A 405 -29.91 15.37 11.99
C SER A 405 -28.57 15.58 11.27
N ASN A 406 -28.59 16.17 10.07
CA ASN A 406 -27.44 16.57 9.25
C ASN A 406 -27.82 17.85 8.47
N PRO A 407 -26.86 18.66 7.98
CA PRO A 407 -27.20 19.90 7.28
C PRO A 407 -27.84 19.63 5.90
N GLN A 408 -27.45 18.52 5.26
CA GLN A 408 -27.94 18.01 3.99
C GLN A 408 -28.73 16.69 4.17
N PRO A 409 -29.55 16.27 3.18
CA PRO A 409 -30.24 14.97 3.21
C PRO A 409 -29.31 13.79 3.50
N GLN A 410 -29.85 12.73 4.11
CA GLN A 410 -29.10 11.55 4.49
C GLN A 410 -29.77 10.24 4.08
N GLU A 411 -28.98 9.20 3.80
CA GLU A 411 -29.42 7.81 3.56
C GLU A 411 -28.67 6.87 4.50
N ILE A 412 -29.39 5.99 5.21
CA ILE A 412 -28.81 5.18 6.30
C ILE A 412 -29.11 3.70 6.10
N MET A 413 -28.09 2.86 6.30
CA MET A 413 -28.17 1.40 6.32
C MET A 413 -27.65 0.83 7.65
N GLN A 414 -28.54 0.37 8.52
CA GLN A 414 -28.19 -0.25 9.79
C GLN A 414 -28.27 -1.78 9.73
N LEU A 415 -27.20 -2.45 10.13
CA LEU A 415 -26.96 -3.89 10.05
C LEU A 415 -26.83 -4.51 11.44
N VAL A 416 -27.10 -5.81 11.54
CA VAL A 416 -26.91 -6.61 12.77
C VAL A 416 -26.24 -7.96 12.47
N PRO A 417 -25.54 -8.56 13.45
CA PRO A 417 -24.85 -9.85 13.33
C PRO A 417 -25.69 -10.96 12.69
N HIS A 418 -25.23 -11.50 11.56
CA HIS A 418 -25.97 -12.50 10.77
C HIS A 418 -25.02 -13.30 9.86
N PRO A 419 -25.27 -14.59 9.57
CA PRO A 419 -24.30 -15.42 8.83
C PRO A 419 -23.93 -14.94 7.43
N VAL A 420 -24.81 -14.17 6.77
CA VAL A 420 -24.54 -13.55 5.45
C VAL A 420 -23.41 -12.51 5.49
N TRP A 421 -23.09 -11.98 6.67
CA TRP A 421 -21.95 -11.07 6.87
C TRP A 421 -20.63 -11.81 7.15
N GLY A 422 -20.66 -13.14 7.38
CA GLY A 422 -19.48 -13.93 7.74
C GLY A 422 -18.46 -14.12 6.63
N GLU A 423 -18.90 -14.18 5.35
CA GLU A 423 -17.96 -14.14 4.22
C GLU A 423 -17.22 -12.80 4.15
N PHE A 424 -17.84 -11.76 4.69
CA PHE A 424 -17.30 -10.44 4.91
C PHE A 424 -16.67 -10.30 6.32
N GLY A 425 -16.21 -11.36 7.00
CA GLY A 425 -15.47 -11.30 8.28
C GLY A 425 -16.21 -10.70 9.49
N TYR A 426 -17.41 -10.14 9.29
CA TYR A 426 -18.26 -9.52 10.29
C TYR A 426 -18.95 -10.55 11.20
N PRO A 427 -19.47 -10.13 12.36
CA PRO A 427 -20.26 -10.95 13.26
C PRO A 427 -21.33 -11.79 12.56
N THR A 428 -21.23 -13.11 12.73
CA THR A 428 -22.17 -14.11 12.19
C THR A 428 -23.33 -14.41 13.12
N ALA A 429 -23.18 -14.10 14.41
CA ALA A 429 -24.18 -14.31 15.44
C ALA A 429 -24.14 -13.19 16.49
N LYS A 430 -25.29 -12.89 17.10
CA LYS A 430 -25.42 -11.91 18.18
C LYS A 430 -24.48 -12.24 19.35
N GLY A 431 -23.83 -11.22 19.89
CA GLY A 431 -22.88 -11.34 21.00
C GLY A 431 -21.42 -11.55 20.59
N GLN A 432 -21.12 -11.82 19.31
CA GLN A 432 -19.74 -11.85 18.83
C GLN A 432 -19.14 -10.44 18.84
N GLY A 433 -18.00 -10.25 19.53
CA GLY A 433 -17.36 -8.95 19.76
C GLY A 433 -17.96 -8.13 20.90
N TRP A 434 -18.88 -8.72 21.68
CA TRP A 434 -19.55 -8.03 22.78
C TRP A 434 -18.81 -8.22 24.12
N ILE A 435 -19.47 -7.87 25.22
CA ILE A 435 -18.93 -7.93 26.58
C ILE A 435 -18.41 -9.35 26.89
N GLY A 436 -17.11 -9.44 27.19
CA GLY A 436 -16.41 -10.69 27.47
C GLY A 436 -15.85 -11.43 26.25
N ASP A 437 -16.00 -10.88 25.04
CA ASP A 437 -15.49 -11.45 23.78
C ASP A 437 -14.61 -10.43 23.01
N PRO A 438 -13.47 -9.98 23.59
CA PRO A 438 -12.57 -9.01 22.97
C PRO A 438 -11.93 -9.56 21.70
N ARG A 439 -11.89 -8.75 20.63
CA ARG A 439 -11.48 -9.21 19.30
C ARG A 439 -10.63 -8.19 18.56
N ALA A 440 -9.57 -8.70 17.92
CA ALA A 440 -9.03 -8.10 16.71
C ALA A 440 -9.91 -8.53 15.53
N TRP A 441 -10.59 -7.57 14.92
CA TRP A 441 -11.49 -7.74 13.79
C TRP A 441 -10.79 -7.55 12.45
N GLU A 442 -11.44 -8.03 11.38
CA GLU A 442 -11.01 -7.96 9.99
C GLU A 442 -12.21 -8.26 9.06
N LEU A 443 -12.89 -7.21 8.59
CA LEU A 443 -14.31 -7.15 8.24
C LEU A 443 -14.45 -6.70 6.77
N ASP A 444 -14.95 -7.43 5.78
CA ASP A 444 -15.03 -7.00 4.36
C ASP A 444 -15.98 -5.82 4.08
N VAL A 445 -15.70 -4.66 4.67
CA VAL A 445 -16.50 -3.44 4.66
C VAL A 445 -16.68 -2.88 3.26
N GLY A 446 -15.75 -3.11 2.34
CA GLY A 446 -15.82 -2.73 0.94
C GLY A 446 -16.71 -3.68 0.13
N ALA A 447 -16.45 -4.99 0.13
CA ALA A 447 -17.32 -5.89 -0.63
C ALA A 447 -18.72 -5.93 0.02
N MET A 448 -18.81 -5.71 1.34
CA MET A 448 -20.06 -5.50 2.06
C MET A 448 -20.73 -4.18 1.63
N SER A 449 -20.06 -3.02 1.73
CA SER A 449 -20.63 -1.73 1.33
C SER A 449 -20.88 -1.61 -0.17
N GLN A 450 -20.28 -2.45 -1.02
CA GLN A 450 -20.66 -2.63 -2.43
C GLN A 450 -21.92 -3.50 -2.56
N ALA A 451 -22.02 -4.58 -1.79
CA ALA A 451 -23.17 -5.47 -1.77
C ALA A 451 -24.43 -4.77 -1.21
N LEU A 452 -24.26 -3.77 -0.35
CA LEU A 452 -25.34 -2.90 0.14
C LEU A 452 -26.02 -2.12 -1.00
N TYR A 453 -27.31 -1.89 -0.79
CA TYR A 453 -28.12 -0.99 -1.61
C TYR A 453 -27.91 0.46 -1.15
N PHE A 454 -27.70 1.37 -2.09
CA PHE A 454 -27.84 2.81 -1.90
C PHE A 454 -28.60 3.38 -3.10
N TYR A 455 -29.42 4.40 -2.85
CA TYR A 455 -30.31 5.01 -3.82
C TYR A 455 -29.54 5.81 -4.87
N GLN A 456 -30.03 5.74 -6.11
CA GLN A 456 -29.54 6.52 -7.24
C GLN A 456 -30.68 6.79 -8.23
N ASP A 457 -30.74 8.00 -8.79
CA ASP A 457 -31.75 8.42 -9.78
C ASP A 457 -31.63 7.55 -11.05
N PRO A 458 -32.73 6.96 -11.56
CA PRO A 458 -32.71 6.08 -12.73
C PRO A 458 -32.09 6.71 -13.99
N GLY A 459 -31.23 5.95 -14.67
CA GLY A 459 -30.56 6.37 -15.92
C GLY A 459 -29.31 7.22 -15.72
N THR A 460 -28.88 7.48 -14.49
CA THR A 460 -27.65 8.23 -14.18
C THR A 460 -26.40 7.32 -14.08
N PRO A 461 -25.17 7.83 -14.30
CA PRO A 461 -23.94 7.03 -14.22
C PRO A 461 -23.65 6.57 -12.78
N PRO A 462 -23.29 5.30 -12.51
CA PRO A 462 -23.14 4.79 -11.15
C PRO A 462 -22.23 5.63 -10.26
N ALA A 463 -22.73 5.97 -9.07
CA ALA A 463 -21.93 6.60 -8.02
C ALA A 463 -20.77 5.68 -7.61
N LYS A 464 -19.54 6.21 -7.59
CA LYS A 464 -18.37 5.52 -7.03
C LYS A 464 -18.23 5.97 -5.55
N ARG A 465 -18.50 5.03 -4.64
CA ARG A 465 -19.05 5.20 -3.27
C ARG A 465 -18.06 5.68 -2.20
N ARG A 466 -17.49 6.88 -2.32
CA ARG A 466 -16.31 7.33 -1.54
C ARG A 466 -16.54 7.61 -0.03
N TRP A 467 -16.27 6.68 0.89
CA TRP A 467 -16.47 6.81 2.36
C TRP A 467 -15.39 7.63 3.07
N SER A 468 -15.56 8.95 3.15
CA SER A 468 -14.60 9.88 3.74
C SER A 468 -14.45 9.81 5.28
N SER A 469 -15.23 8.98 5.98
CA SER A 469 -15.21 8.90 7.45
C SER A 469 -15.48 7.46 7.91
N LEU A 470 -14.71 6.92 8.84
CA LEU A 470 -14.98 5.61 9.47
C LEU A 470 -14.81 5.68 10.99
N ASP A 471 -15.76 5.08 11.70
CA ASP A 471 -16.07 5.36 13.10
C ASP A 471 -16.23 4.07 13.92
N VAL A 472 -15.72 4.07 15.16
CA VAL A 472 -16.02 3.03 16.16
C VAL A 472 -16.39 3.66 17.50
N GLY A 473 -17.49 3.19 18.09
CA GLY A 473 -17.97 3.66 19.39
C GLY A 473 -19.46 3.38 19.61
N THR A 474 -20.15 4.25 20.34
CA THR A 474 -21.59 4.05 20.60
C THR A 474 -22.40 5.33 20.60
N GLU A 475 -23.61 5.18 20.09
CA GLU A 475 -24.76 6.02 20.31
C GLU A 475 -25.65 5.39 21.40
N ILE A 476 -25.92 6.11 22.47
CA ILE A 476 -26.88 5.69 23.50
C ILE A 476 -28.21 6.39 23.22
N TYR A 477 -29.16 5.72 22.57
CA TYR A 477 -30.42 6.35 22.13
C TYR A 477 -31.42 6.51 23.28
N VAL A 478 -31.72 7.75 23.65
CA VAL A 478 -32.80 8.18 24.57
C VAL A 478 -32.92 7.27 25.82
N SER A 479 -31.87 7.25 26.63
CA SER A 479 -31.80 6.51 27.90
C SER A 479 -31.16 7.36 28.99
N ASN A 480 -31.66 7.29 30.23
CA ASN A 480 -31.15 8.08 31.37
C ASN A 480 -30.13 7.25 32.18
N HIS A 481 -29.00 7.87 32.56
CA HIS A 481 -27.95 7.25 33.39
C HIS A 481 -27.33 5.98 32.79
N ALA A 482 -27.55 5.74 31.50
CA ALA A 482 -26.91 4.65 30.77
C ALA A 482 -25.44 4.98 30.57
N GLU A 483 -24.58 4.00 30.80
CA GLU A 483 -23.12 4.18 30.81
C GLU A 483 -22.48 3.06 30.00
N ALA A 484 -21.61 3.42 29.05
CA ALA A 484 -20.84 2.51 28.22
C ALA A 484 -19.33 2.75 28.42
N GLU A 485 -18.54 1.70 28.29
CA GLU A 485 -17.09 1.73 28.46
C GLU A 485 -16.42 0.70 27.54
N TRP A 486 -15.41 1.13 26.78
CA TRP A 486 -14.72 0.26 25.81
C TRP A 486 -13.27 0.71 25.57
N THR A 487 -12.46 -0.22 25.08
CA THR A 487 -11.07 0.01 24.68
C THR A 487 -10.88 -0.27 23.20
N LEU A 488 -10.20 0.65 22.51
CA LEU A 488 -9.88 0.57 21.09
C LEU A 488 -8.36 0.66 20.87
N SER A 489 -7.83 -0.11 19.93
CA SER A 489 -6.43 -0.01 19.44
C SER A 489 -6.29 -0.71 18.09
N GLY A 490 -5.25 -0.39 17.30
CA GLY A 490 -5.02 -1.07 16.03
C GLY A 490 -6.15 -0.98 15.00
N PHE A 491 -6.95 0.09 15.08
CA PHE A 491 -7.83 0.54 14.00
C PHE A 491 -6.95 0.99 12.82
N ASP A 492 -7.30 0.63 11.58
CA ASP A 492 -6.45 0.53 10.38
C ASP A 492 -7.30 0.72 9.10
N ILE A 493 -6.80 0.69 7.82
CA ILE A 493 -7.57 0.66 6.52
C ILE A 493 -7.06 -0.22 5.26
N LEU A 494 -6.19 -1.26 5.24
CA LEU A 494 -6.29 -2.47 4.30
C LEU A 494 -6.29 -2.50 2.70
N ASP A 495 -6.04 -1.54 1.81
CA ASP A 495 -6.27 -1.72 0.32
C ASP A 495 -6.16 -3.11 -0.41
N CYS A 496 -7.09 -3.31 -1.36
CA CYS A 496 -6.88 -3.96 -2.65
C CYS A 496 -7.62 -3.11 -3.72
N VAL A 497 -7.77 -3.56 -4.97
CA VAL A 497 -7.75 -2.65 -6.14
C VAL A 497 -8.94 -2.66 -7.13
N GLY A 498 -9.53 -1.48 -7.37
CA GLY A 498 -9.79 -0.93 -8.73
C GLY A 498 -11.16 -0.30 -9.11
N SER A 499 -11.15 0.94 -9.70
CA SER A 499 -12.31 1.51 -10.47
C SER A 499 -12.10 2.77 -11.39
N SER A 500 -10.90 3.29 -11.69
CA SER A 500 -10.57 4.74 -11.61
C SER A 500 -10.70 5.73 -12.83
N LYS A 501 -9.82 5.67 -13.87
CA LYS A 501 -9.02 6.82 -14.48
C LYS A 501 -9.72 8.15 -14.80
N GLY A 502 -8.93 9.23 -14.72
CA GLY A 502 -9.16 10.53 -15.35
C GLY A 502 -8.17 10.88 -16.47
N LEU A 503 -8.64 11.64 -17.47
CA LEU A 503 -7.86 12.27 -18.55
C LEU A 503 -7.43 13.68 -18.14
N VAL A 504 -6.46 14.26 -18.85
CA VAL A 504 -6.38 15.73 -19.08
C VAL A 504 -6.03 15.97 -20.55
N ASP A 505 -6.76 16.88 -21.22
CA ASP A 505 -6.48 17.31 -22.59
C ASP A 505 -5.33 18.33 -22.65
N ILE A 506 -4.50 18.25 -23.70
CA ILE A 506 -3.37 19.19 -23.89
C ILE A 506 -3.84 20.38 -24.72
N VAL A 507 -3.99 21.54 -24.07
CA VAL A 507 -4.10 22.85 -24.74
C VAL A 507 -2.75 23.57 -24.66
N TRP A 508 -2.10 23.73 -25.81
CA TRP A 508 -0.89 24.55 -25.92
C TRP A 508 -1.25 26.04 -25.95
N SER A 509 -0.67 26.82 -25.05
CA SER A 509 -0.60 28.28 -25.17
C SER A 509 0.82 28.68 -25.58
N VAL A 510 0.94 29.59 -26.54
CA VAL A 510 2.23 30.08 -27.05
C VAL A 510 2.12 31.57 -27.36
N ASP A 511 2.85 32.38 -26.60
CA ASP A 511 3.10 33.81 -26.82
C ASP A 511 4.63 34.03 -26.74
N GLU A 512 5.30 34.83 -27.57
CA GLU A 512 4.83 35.78 -28.59
C GLU A 512 5.66 35.65 -29.90
N GLY A 513 5.25 36.39 -30.96
CA GLY A 513 6.23 37.07 -31.81
C GLY A 513 6.37 36.65 -33.28
N VAL A 514 5.43 37.09 -34.13
CA VAL A 514 5.64 37.80 -35.43
C VAL A 514 4.34 37.73 -36.27
N ARG A 515 3.91 38.88 -36.81
CA ARG A 515 2.76 38.98 -37.74
C ARG A 515 3.21 38.96 -39.20
N LEU A 516 2.42 38.32 -40.07
CA LEU A 516 2.19 38.77 -41.45
C LEU A 516 0.81 38.29 -41.94
N TYR A 517 0.16 39.07 -42.82
CA TYR A 517 -1.20 38.84 -43.33
C TYR A 517 -1.21 38.06 -44.65
N LEU A 518 -2.24 37.25 -44.91
CA LEU A 518 -3.32 37.57 -45.87
C LEU A 518 -4.44 36.50 -45.89
N ASP A 519 -5.53 36.79 -46.62
CA ASP A 519 -6.87 36.19 -46.49
C ASP A 519 -7.21 35.21 -47.65
N PRO A 520 -8.46 34.84 -48.02
CA PRO A 520 -8.84 33.42 -48.14
C PRO A 520 -9.22 32.98 -49.58
N HIS A 521 -9.68 31.73 -49.77
CA HIS A 521 -11.00 31.42 -50.37
C HIS A 521 -11.27 29.93 -50.70
N SER A 522 -12.35 29.41 -50.10
CA SER A 522 -13.49 28.76 -50.79
C SER A 522 -13.52 27.26 -51.18
N ILE A 523 -14.77 26.78 -51.21
CA ILE A 523 -15.39 25.67 -51.98
C ILE A 523 -15.35 24.25 -51.39
N LEU A 524 -16.56 23.73 -51.19
CA LEU A 524 -16.91 22.34 -50.89
C LEU A 524 -16.80 21.46 -52.15
N LEU A 525 -16.76 20.13 -51.98
CA LEU A 525 -17.85 19.27 -52.50
C LEU A 525 -17.83 17.85 -51.93
N SER A 526 -18.94 17.15 -52.13
CA SER A 526 -19.25 15.82 -51.59
C SER A 526 -19.15 14.73 -52.66
N SER A 527 -19.04 13.46 -52.22
CA SER A 527 -20.01 12.38 -52.50
C SER A 527 -19.38 10.99 -52.27
N SER A 528 -20.10 9.92 -52.62
CA SER A 528 -19.96 8.58 -52.04
C SER A 528 -20.23 7.45 -53.06
N ILE A 529 -20.21 6.18 -52.60
CA ILE A 529 -20.52 4.94 -53.36
C ILE A 529 -19.33 4.47 -54.23
N GLY A 530 -18.99 3.17 -54.35
CA GLY A 530 -19.62 1.96 -53.78
C GLY A 530 -18.77 0.68 -53.96
N SER A 531 -19.39 -0.49 -53.82
CA SER A 531 -18.76 -1.82 -53.73
C SER A 531 -18.89 -2.69 -55.00
N ALA A 532 -18.01 -3.70 -55.18
CA ALA A 532 -18.36 -5.11 -55.51
C ALA A 532 -17.15 -6.01 -55.93
N THR A 533 -17.12 -7.26 -55.43
CA THR A 533 -16.64 -8.55 -56.07
C THR A 533 -15.29 -8.67 -56.83
N GLY A 534 -14.55 -9.81 -56.85
CA GLY A 534 -14.66 -11.08 -56.12
C GLY A 534 -14.05 -12.31 -56.87
N PHE A 535 -13.51 -13.32 -56.12
CA PHE A 535 -13.18 -14.72 -56.55
C PHE A 535 -12.00 -15.00 -57.53
N PRO A 536 -11.48 -16.26 -57.69
CA PRO A 536 -11.51 -17.47 -56.82
C PRO A 536 -10.19 -18.31 -56.65
N LEU A 537 -10.14 -19.13 -55.59
CA LEU A 537 -9.61 -20.52 -55.44
C LEU A 537 -8.28 -21.02 -56.08
N ILE A 538 -7.46 -21.76 -55.29
CA ILE A 538 -7.25 -23.23 -55.39
C ILE A 538 -6.33 -23.79 -54.26
N SER A 539 -6.63 -25.01 -53.76
CA SER A 539 -5.81 -25.90 -52.90
C SER A 539 -6.37 -27.33 -53.05
N PRO A 540 -5.63 -28.47 -52.87
CA PRO A 540 -5.58 -29.16 -51.55
C PRO A 540 -4.43 -30.20 -51.29
N ARG A 541 -4.47 -30.82 -50.08
CA ARG A 541 -3.90 -32.13 -49.57
C ARG A 541 -2.72 -32.00 -48.56
N LEU A 542 -2.72 -32.56 -47.33
CA LEU A 542 -3.15 -33.85 -46.68
C LEU A 542 -2.04 -34.96 -46.70
N MET A 543 -1.75 -35.78 -45.67
CA MET A 543 -1.93 -35.76 -44.18
C MET A 543 -1.26 -37.00 -43.50
N ALA A 544 -0.93 -36.96 -42.19
CA ALA A 544 -0.81 -38.09 -41.21
C ALA A 544 0.29 -39.21 -41.41
N ALA A 545 0.65 -40.11 -40.46
CA ALA A 545 0.75 -40.13 -38.96
C ALA A 545 1.40 -41.46 -38.40
N ALA A 546 1.70 -41.51 -37.07
CA ALA A 546 1.68 -42.68 -36.13
C ALA A 546 2.94 -43.57 -35.74
N ALA A 547 3.39 -43.39 -34.47
CA ALA A 547 3.43 -44.36 -33.31
C ALA A 547 4.44 -45.55 -33.10
N ALA A 548 4.63 -45.89 -31.79
CA ALA A 548 5.17 -47.13 -31.12
C ALA A 548 6.70 -47.34 -30.93
N VAL A 549 7.26 -48.15 -29.97
CA VAL A 549 7.07 -48.38 -28.49
C VAL A 549 8.14 -49.39 -27.93
N ALA A 550 8.56 -49.28 -26.64
CA ALA A 550 9.29 -50.29 -25.79
C ALA A 550 10.78 -50.68 -26.12
N SER A 551 11.65 -51.29 -25.27
CA SER A 551 11.82 -51.41 -23.78
C SER A 551 13.12 -52.19 -23.35
N LEU A 552 13.56 -52.01 -22.07
CA LEU A 552 14.27 -52.96 -21.15
C LEU A 552 15.81 -53.25 -21.11
N LEU A 553 16.33 -53.29 -19.85
CA LEU A 553 17.35 -54.17 -19.19
C LEU A 553 18.89 -53.98 -19.29
N GLY A 554 19.57 -54.06 -18.11
CA GLY A 554 21.03 -54.17 -17.88
C GLY A 554 21.40 -54.01 -16.38
N PHE A 555 22.39 -54.74 -15.82
CA PHE A 555 22.35 -55.13 -14.37
C PHE A 555 23.73 -55.23 -13.63
N VAL A 556 23.88 -54.47 -12.52
CA VAL A 556 24.53 -54.84 -11.20
C VAL A 556 26.08 -55.04 -11.05
N LEU A 557 26.56 -54.85 -9.79
CA LEU A 557 27.92 -55.01 -9.16
C LEU A 557 28.78 -53.72 -9.08
N ALA A 558 29.49 -53.38 -7.98
CA ALA A 558 29.64 -53.98 -6.63
C ALA A 558 29.97 -52.94 -5.51
N LEU A 559 30.04 -53.37 -4.24
CA LEU A 559 30.43 -52.65 -3.01
C LEU A 559 31.74 -53.25 -2.42
N PRO A 560 32.62 -52.51 -1.70
CA PRO A 560 32.42 -52.24 -0.26
C PRO A 560 33.07 -50.98 0.39
N PHE A 561 32.53 -50.60 1.56
CA PHE A 561 33.10 -49.88 2.74
C PHE A 561 34.31 -48.93 2.63
N CYS A 562 34.13 -47.66 3.06
CA CYS A 562 34.75 -47.12 4.29
C CYS A 562 34.10 -45.79 4.76
N LEU A 563 34.55 -45.22 5.88
CA LEU A 563 33.91 -44.08 6.60
C LEU A 563 34.64 -42.73 6.44
N ALA A 564 33.93 -41.67 6.82
CA ALA A 564 34.32 -40.25 7.00
C ALA A 564 34.13 -39.29 5.80
N ALA A 565 33.68 -38.07 6.15
CA ALA A 565 33.40 -36.91 5.30
C ALA A 565 34.67 -36.02 5.14
N PRO A 566 34.72 -34.94 4.31
CA PRO A 566 33.60 -34.20 3.71
C PRO A 566 33.79 -33.77 2.22
N SER A 567 32.89 -32.87 1.77
CA SER A 567 33.00 -32.01 0.58
C SER A 567 32.82 -32.66 -0.81
N ILE A 568 31.82 -32.19 -1.57
CA ILE A 568 31.66 -32.44 -3.01
C ILE A 568 31.32 -31.13 -3.72
N THR A 569 32.08 -30.79 -4.75
CA THR A 569 31.82 -29.73 -5.73
C THR A 569 30.96 -30.26 -6.88
N THR A 570 30.14 -29.40 -7.49
CA THR A 570 29.22 -29.78 -8.57
C THR A 570 29.72 -29.40 -9.96
N HIS A 571 29.71 -30.38 -10.87
CA HIS A 571 29.64 -30.20 -12.31
C HIS A 571 28.79 -31.38 -12.89
N GLY A 572 27.62 -31.12 -13.53
CA GLY A 572 27.04 -31.94 -14.63
C GLY A 572 26.58 -31.13 -15.88
N SER A 573 26.95 -31.49 -17.12
CA SER A 573 26.47 -30.85 -18.38
C SER A 573 26.69 -31.67 -19.65
N ASP A 574 25.71 -31.61 -20.56
CA ASP A 574 25.87 -31.33 -22.00
C ASP A 574 24.48 -30.91 -22.57
N GLY A 575 24.36 -30.05 -23.58
CA GLY A 575 25.35 -29.25 -24.29
C GLY A 575 24.66 -28.21 -25.20
N GLY A 576 25.29 -27.06 -25.40
CA GLY A 576 24.67 -25.91 -26.10
C GLY A 576 25.36 -24.58 -25.76
N GLY A 577 26.67 -24.52 -25.96
CA GLY A 577 27.51 -23.43 -25.45
C GLY A 577 27.50 -22.19 -26.34
N GLY A 578 26.90 -21.10 -25.83
CA GLY A 578 27.35 -19.74 -26.14
C GLY A 578 28.33 -19.27 -25.06
N SER A 579 29.26 -18.37 -25.43
CA SER A 579 30.00 -17.58 -24.44
C SER A 579 29.04 -16.68 -23.67
N TYR A 580 29.25 -16.49 -22.37
CA TYR A 580 28.40 -15.67 -21.51
C TYR A 580 29.21 -14.53 -20.89
N VAL A 581 28.68 -13.30 -20.97
CA VAL A 581 29.25 -12.09 -20.35
C VAL A 581 28.34 -11.56 -19.25
N SER A 582 28.92 -10.86 -18.27
CA SER A 582 28.15 -10.13 -17.27
C SER A 582 27.37 -8.96 -17.90
N ALA A 583 26.08 -8.94 -17.65
CA ALA A 583 25.17 -7.82 -17.86
C ALA A 583 25.22 -6.78 -16.73
N VAL A 584 25.85 -7.10 -15.59
CA VAL A 584 26.08 -6.16 -14.47
C VAL A 584 27.43 -5.46 -14.54
N GLY A 585 27.50 -4.27 -13.94
CA GLY A 585 28.72 -3.47 -13.82
C GLY A 585 29.75 -3.97 -12.80
N ASP A 586 29.31 -4.73 -11.79
CA ASP A 586 30.12 -5.28 -10.69
C ASP A 586 29.96 -6.81 -10.61
N PRO A 587 30.56 -7.60 -11.53
CA PRO A 587 30.26 -9.02 -11.68
C PRO A 587 30.60 -9.83 -10.43
N GLY A 588 29.58 -10.44 -9.81
CA GLY A 588 29.74 -11.21 -8.59
C GLY A 588 29.98 -10.36 -7.32
N MET A 589 29.69 -9.05 -7.35
CA MET A 589 29.93 -8.12 -6.24
C MET A 589 31.41 -8.04 -5.83
N ARG A 590 32.32 -7.91 -6.82
CA ARG A 590 33.76 -8.12 -6.65
C ARG A 590 34.61 -6.84 -6.60
N ARG A 591 34.08 -5.67 -6.98
CA ARG A 591 34.78 -4.38 -6.93
C ARG A 591 35.18 -4.00 -5.49
N ASP A 592 36.28 -3.28 -5.30
CA ASP A 592 36.71 -2.80 -3.96
C ASP A 592 36.04 -1.47 -3.57
N GLY A 593 35.90 -0.53 -4.51
CA GLY A 593 35.04 0.66 -4.32
C GLY A 593 33.58 0.30 -4.54
N LEU A 594 32.80 0.17 -3.46
CA LEU A 594 31.40 -0.25 -3.55
C LEU A 594 30.49 0.93 -3.92
N HIS A 595 29.49 0.62 -4.73
CA HIS A 595 28.43 1.53 -5.11
C HIS A 595 27.08 0.87 -4.77
N VAL A 596 26.48 1.30 -3.66
CA VAL A 596 25.13 0.91 -3.24
C VAL A 596 24.29 2.17 -3.15
N ALA A 597 23.10 2.14 -3.72
CA ALA A 597 22.04 3.05 -3.35
C ALA A 597 20.93 2.26 -2.66
N TRP A 598 20.12 2.99 -1.89
CA TRP A 598 18.90 2.48 -1.34
C TRP A 598 17.74 3.32 -1.80
N GLU A 599 16.63 2.64 -1.86
CA GLU A 599 15.33 3.20 -2.05
C GLU A 599 14.40 2.54 -1.04
N ALA A 600 13.38 3.29 -0.67
CA ALA A 600 12.30 2.74 0.08
C ALA A 600 10.99 3.18 -0.56
N TRP A 601 10.01 2.29 -0.45
CA TRP A 601 8.75 2.44 -1.12
C TRP A 601 7.61 2.22 -0.18
N ASN A 602 6.62 3.03 -0.46
CA ASN A 602 5.24 2.73 -0.20
C ASN A 602 4.76 1.76 -1.27
N PHE A 603 3.80 0.91 -0.92
CA PHE A 603 3.54 -0.25 -1.76
C PHE A 603 3.18 0.03 -3.23
N CYS A 604 2.76 1.25 -3.60
CA CYS A 604 2.58 1.58 -5.02
C CYS A 604 3.80 1.32 -5.89
N ASN A 605 5.00 1.20 -5.28
CA ASN A 605 6.23 1.66 -5.90
C ASN A 605 6.22 3.19 -6.12
N GLU A 606 5.75 3.96 -5.12
CA GLU A 606 5.81 5.44 -5.06
C GLU A 606 6.35 5.91 -3.69
N VAL A 607 6.96 7.10 -3.62
CA VAL A 607 7.60 7.63 -2.40
C VAL A 607 6.62 8.39 -1.52
N GLY A 608 5.82 9.20 -2.17
CA GLY A 608 4.74 10.01 -1.69
C GLY A 608 5.09 11.19 -0.81
N GLN A 609 5.47 10.99 0.44
CA GLN A 609 6.25 12.01 1.14
C GLN A 609 7.31 11.34 2.00
N GLU A 610 8.32 12.14 2.24
CA GLU A 610 9.56 11.80 2.89
C GLU A 610 9.36 11.55 4.39
N ALA A 611 10.14 10.63 4.95
CA ALA A 611 10.18 10.40 6.37
C ALA A 611 10.56 11.72 7.09
N PRO A 612 9.82 12.18 8.13
CA PRO A 612 10.02 13.49 8.73
C PRO A 612 11.48 13.77 9.13
N GLY A 613 12.08 14.78 8.50
CA GLY A 613 13.48 15.19 8.74
C GLY A 613 14.50 14.53 7.81
N MET A 614 14.26 13.30 7.33
CA MET A 614 15.23 12.49 6.58
C MET A 614 15.55 13.00 5.17
N GLY A 615 14.61 13.71 4.53
CA GLY A 615 14.69 13.96 3.09
C GLY A 615 14.20 12.76 2.28
N SER A 616 14.25 12.87 0.94
CA SER A 616 13.74 11.83 0.03
C SER A 616 14.44 10.48 0.30
N PRO A 617 13.69 9.36 0.32
CA PRO A 617 14.19 8.03 0.74
C PRO A 617 15.24 7.43 -0.19
N ARG A 618 15.48 8.06 -1.34
CA ARG A 618 16.56 7.69 -2.26
C ARG A 618 17.87 8.27 -1.73
N GLY A 619 18.82 7.40 -1.42
CA GLY A 619 20.15 7.80 -0.93
C GLY A 619 21.22 6.81 -1.39
N ALA A 620 22.49 7.18 -1.29
CA ALA A 620 23.58 6.37 -1.78
C ALA A 620 24.88 6.41 -0.95
N ASP A 621 25.60 5.29 -0.98
CA ASP A 621 26.96 5.10 -0.52
C ASP A 621 27.79 4.58 -1.70
N CYS A 622 28.42 5.51 -2.41
CA CYS A 622 29.27 5.24 -3.56
C CYS A 622 30.66 5.81 -3.27
N PHE A 623 31.67 4.95 -3.28
CA PHE A 623 33.05 5.36 -3.02
C PHE A 623 34.06 4.63 -3.88
N ASP A 624 35.20 5.28 -4.10
CA ASP A 624 36.41 4.65 -4.61
C ASP A 624 37.45 4.50 -3.49
N LEU A 625 38.45 3.64 -3.68
CA LEU A 625 39.63 3.56 -2.81
C LEU A 625 40.81 4.27 -3.46
N GLU A 626 41.37 5.26 -2.77
CA GLU A 626 42.73 5.73 -3.00
C GLU A 626 43.71 4.77 -2.29
N ASN A 627 44.64 4.21 -3.07
CA ASN A 627 45.69 3.32 -2.57
C ASN A 627 46.98 4.13 -2.33
N GLY A 628 47.63 3.92 -1.19
CA GLY A 628 48.90 4.54 -0.82
C GLY A 628 49.83 3.56 -0.11
N VAL A 629 50.89 4.10 0.50
CA VAL A 629 51.76 3.39 1.44
C VAL A 629 52.04 4.26 2.67
N ASP A 630 52.27 3.64 3.83
CA ASP A 630 52.73 4.33 5.04
C ASP A 630 54.26 4.53 5.05
N GLU A 631 54.78 5.17 6.11
CA GLU A 631 56.22 5.40 6.31
C GLU A 631 57.04 4.09 6.45
N ASN A 632 56.36 2.95 6.71
CA ASN A 632 56.95 1.62 6.81
C ASN A 632 56.83 0.83 5.49
N GLY A 633 56.23 1.40 4.44
CA GLY A 633 56.00 0.75 3.14
C GLY A 633 54.83 -0.24 3.11
N GLN A 634 53.96 -0.26 4.13
CA GLN A 634 52.75 -1.07 4.12
C GLN A 634 51.65 -0.41 3.28
N PRO A 635 50.82 -1.17 2.54
CA PRO A 635 49.68 -0.61 1.80
C PRO A 635 48.71 0.10 2.73
N THR A 636 48.39 1.36 2.41
CA THR A 636 47.33 2.13 3.05
C THR A 636 46.17 2.35 2.08
N TYR A 637 44.97 2.49 2.63
CA TYR A 637 43.73 2.66 1.88
C TYR A 637 42.99 3.89 2.42
N LYS A 638 42.46 4.72 1.53
CA LYS A 638 41.63 5.89 1.86
C LYS A 638 40.32 5.80 1.09
N VAL A 639 39.21 5.82 1.83
CA VAL A 639 37.86 5.79 1.24
C VAL A 639 37.50 7.18 0.73
N VAL A 640 37.17 7.30 -0.56
CA VAL A 640 36.79 8.55 -1.21
C VAL A 640 35.33 8.51 -1.60
N HIS A 641 34.51 9.12 -0.75
CA HIS A 641 33.06 9.19 -0.92
C HIS A 641 32.68 10.13 -2.06
N ARG A 642 31.92 9.60 -3.03
CA ARG A 642 31.34 10.37 -4.13
C ARG A 642 30.10 11.13 -3.70
N VAL A 643 29.34 10.59 -2.73
CA VAL A 643 28.07 11.13 -2.24
C VAL A 643 28.23 11.67 -0.81
N THR A 644 27.80 12.91 -0.60
CA THR A 644 27.88 13.61 0.69
C THR A 644 26.60 13.44 1.51
N ASP A 645 26.65 13.76 2.80
CA ASP A 645 25.45 13.74 3.65
C ASP A 645 24.44 14.81 3.24
N ALA A 646 24.91 15.92 2.66
CA ALA A 646 24.04 16.92 2.06
C ALA A 646 23.27 16.35 0.86
N ASP A 647 23.95 15.61 -0.04
CA ASP A 647 23.32 14.94 -1.19
C ASP A 647 22.24 13.94 -0.74
N ASN A 648 22.52 13.17 0.32
CA ASN A 648 21.56 12.20 0.88
C ASN A 648 20.40 12.87 1.66
N ASN A 649 20.60 14.04 2.26
CA ASN A 649 19.57 14.76 3.04
C ASN A 649 18.64 15.67 2.20
N LEU A 650 18.87 15.77 0.88
CA LEU A 650 18.05 16.54 -0.07
C LEU A 650 16.57 16.13 -0.01
N ARG A 651 15.69 17.14 0.07
CA ARG A 651 14.22 17.01 0.18
C ARG A 651 13.45 17.70 -0.93
N ALA A 652 12.22 17.27 -1.17
CA ALA A 652 11.28 17.94 -2.05
C ALA A 652 11.21 19.46 -1.76
N GLY A 653 11.44 20.26 -2.80
CA GLY A 653 11.60 21.71 -2.73
C GLY A 653 13.05 22.21 -2.73
N ASP A 654 14.05 21.40 -2.34
CA ASP A 654 15.47 21.76 -2.41
C ASP A 654 15.94 21.79 -3.88
N PRO A 655 16.76 22.79 -4.28
CA PRO A 655 17.26 22.89 -5.65
C PRO A 655 18.31 21.79 -5.95
N LEU A 656 17.93 20.79 -6.75
CA LEU A 656 18.86 19.79 -7.28
C LEU A 656 19.96 20.48 -8.13
N PRO A 657 21.27 20.29 -7.84
CA PRO A 657 22.34 20.98 -8.54
C PRO A 657 22.33 20.75 -10.06
N GLY A 658 22.01 21.80 -10.82
CA GLY A 658 21.87 21.77 -12.28
C GLY A 658 20.43 21.77 -12.80
N SER A 659 19.42 21.61 -11.95
CA SER A 659 18.00 21.76 -12.31
C SER A 659 17.61 23.24 -12.44
N PRO A 660 16.80 23.63 -13.46
CA PRO A 660 16.31 25.00 -13.61
C PRO A 660 15.01 25.30 -12.82
N ALA A 661 14.45 24.34 -12.07
CA ALA A 661 13.20 24.51 -11.34
C ALA A 661 13.17 23.75 -10.00
N ASN A 662 12.44 24.29 -9.02
CA ASN A 662 12.16 23.63 -7.74
C ASN A 662 11.03 22.61 -7.95
N ILE A 663 11.35 21.32 -7.79
CA ILE A 663 10.38 20.23 -7.81
C ILE A 663 9.88 20.03 -6.37
N THR A 664 8.58 20.27 -6.13
CA THR A 664 7.95 20.15 -4.79
C THR A 664 7.05 18.92 -4.65
N ASP A 665 6.74 18.25 -5.74
CA ASP A 665 6.10 16.93 -5.76
C ASP A 665 7.15 15.88 -5.38
N VAL A 666 6.89 15.02 -4.39
CA VAL A 666 7.93 14.15 -3.82
C VAL A 666 8.19 12.91 -4.67
N ASP A 667 7.19 12.40 -5.40
CA ASP A 667 7.38 11.24 -6.29
C ASP A 667 8.29 11.61 -7.45
N LEU A 668 8.00 12.76 -8.08
CA LEU A 668 8.87 13.37 -9.08
C LEU A 668 10.23 13.81 -8.47
N TYR A 669 10.27 14.28 -7.22
CA TYR A 669 11.54 14.61 -6.56
C TYR A 669 12.40 13.38 -6.28
N ALA A 670 11.81 12.27 -5.84
CA ALA A 670 12.51 11.04 -5.56
C ALA A 670 13.09 10.42 -6.83
N ALA A 671 12.32 10.39 -7.93
CA ALA A 671 12.82 10.03 -9.24
C ALA A 671 13.98 10.96 -9.66
N ALA A 672 13.81 12.29 -9.57
CA ALA A 672 14.85 13.25 -9.93
C ALA A 672 16.13 13.16 -9.05
N LYS A 673 15.98 12.86 -7.75
CA LYS A 673 17.09 12.63 -6.81
C LYS A 673 17.80 11.32 -7.11
N GLU A 674 17.09 10.26 -7.48
CA GLU A 674 17.71 9.01 -7.94
C GLU A 674 18.57 9.25 -9.20
N LEU A 675 18.06 10.02 -10.17
CA LEU A 675 18.83 10.41 -11.36
C LEU A 675 20.09 11.23 -10.98
N TYR A 676 19.94 12.20 -10.07
CA TYR A 676 21.05 13.01 -9.56
C TYR A 676 22.13 12.14 -8.87
N LEU A 677 21.73 11.28 -7.93
CA LEU A 677 22.64 10.36 -7.24
C LEU A 677 23.27 9.37 -8.22
N GLY A 678 22.52 8.89 -9.22
CA GLY A 678 23.01 8.03 -10.30
C GLY A 678 24.14 8.67 -11.10
N ASP A 679 24.00 9.93 -11.51
CA ASP A 679 25.06 10.68 -12.21
C ASP A 679 26.31 10.88 -11.33
N ARG A 680 26.12 11.09 -10.02
CA ARG A 680 27.20 11.25 -9.03
C ARG A 680 27.94 9.92 -8.74
N CYS A 681 27.20 8.81 -8.73
CA CYS A 681 27.71 7.43 -8.58
C CYS A 681 28.20 6.81 -9.90
N GLN A 682 28.05 7.47 -11.05
CA GLN A 682 28.27 6.82 -12.34
C GLN A 682 29.71 6.32 -12.56
N VAL A 683 29.84 5.07 -12.99
CA VAL A 683 31.07 4.43 -13.45
C VAL A 683 31.02 4.29 -14.99
N PRO A 684 31.98 4.89 -15.72
CA PRO A 684 32.11 4.71 -17.16
C PRO A 684 32.45 3.25 -17.52
N ASP A 685 31.62 2.63 -18.36
CA ASP A 685 31.75 1.22 -18.77
C ASP A 685 31.08 0.99 -20.15
N SER A 686 31.28 -0.19 -20.72
CA SER A 686 30.76 -0.66 -22.01
C SER A 686 29.81 -1.86 -21.82
N PRO A 687 28.70 -1.96 -22.59
CA PRO A 687 28.24 -1.04 -23.63
C PRO A 687 27.51 0.20 -23.11
N SER A 688 27.35 0.33 -21.80
CA SER A 688 26.78 1.52 -21.14
C SER A 688 27.34 1.69 -19.73
N PRO A 689 27.42 2.94 -19.23
CA PRO A 689 27.82 3.22 -17.85
C PRO A 689 26.75 2.77 -16.87
N TRP A 690 27.17 2.38 -15.67
CA TRP A 690 26.33 1.91 -14.57
C TRP A 690 26.53 2.75 -13.31
N GLN A 691 25.66 2.58 -12.31
CA GLN A 691 25.57 3.47 -11.16
C GLN A 691 25.78 2.73 -9.83
N PHE A 692 24.89 1.80 -9.45
CA PHE A 692 24.89 1.16 -8.12
C PHE A 692 24.05 -0.13 -8.06
N TRP A 693 24.31 -0.97 -7.07
CA TRP A 693 23.35 -1.98 -6.58
C TRP A 693 22.21 -1.28 -5.83
N MET A 694 21.00 -1.82 -5.90
CA MET A 694 19.82 -1.20 -5.30
C MET A 694 19.32 -2.04 -4.12
N VAL A 695 19.49 -1.54 -2.89
CA VAL A 695 18.74 -2.06 -1.73
C VAL A 695 17.33 -1.51 -1.84
N MET A 696 16.37 -2.39 -2.12
CA MET A 696 14.96 -2.02 -2.20
C MET A 696 14.25 -2.45 -0.93
N LEU A 697 13.68 -1.46 -0.25
CA LEU A 697 12.72 -1.65 0.82
C LEU A 697 11.34 -1.35 0.24
N LYS A 698 10.37 -2.22 0.48
CA LYS A 698 8.97 -1.94 0.20
C LYS A 698 8.17 -2.28 1.44
N ASN A 699 7.53 -1.27 2.02
CA ASN A 699 6.57 -1.55 3.07
C ASN A 699 5.43 -2.32 2.46
N GLY A 700 4.90 -3.22 3.27
CA GLY A 700 3.78 -3.99 2.87
C GLY A 700 2.46 -3.25 3.06
N ASN A 701 2.46 -1.95 2.89
CA ASN A 701 1.48 -1.07 3.48
C ASN A 701 1.00 -0.08 2.36
N LEU A 702 -0.32 0.10 2.14
CA LEU A 702 -1.01 0.84 1.05
C LEU A 702 -2.12 1.82 1.49
N ASP A 703 -1.84 3.12 1.60
CA ASP A 703 -2.82 4.22 1.46
C ASP A 703 -3.35 4.49 0.04
N THR A 704 -4.17 3.59 -0.45
CA THR A 704 -5.25 3.93 -1.38
C THR A 704 -6.10 5.11 -0.88
N THR A 705 -6.24 5.26 0.45
CA THR A 705 -6.76 6.45 1.12
C THR A 705 -5.71 7.55 1.15
N ALA A 706 -5.14 7.82 -0.01
CA ALA A 706 -4.39 9.01 -0.31
C ALA A 706 -4.57 9.45 -1.78
N ALA A 707 -5.30 8.67 -2.59
CA ALA A 707 -5.42 8.76 -4.05
C ALA A 707 -4.18 8.32 -4.84
N ILE A 708 -3.17 7.75 -4.17
CA ILE A 708 -1.77 7.81 -4.65
C ILE A 708 -1.40 6.59 -5.47
N CYS A 709 -1.62 5.36 -4.97
CA CYS A 709 -1.38 4.20 -5.81
C CYS A 709 -2.57 4.07 -6.76
N PRO A 710 -2.34 3.98 -8.07
CA PRO A 710 -3.40 4.12 -9.05
C PRO A 710 -3.89 2.74 -9.54
N GLU A 711 -5.22 2.55 -9.69
CA GLU A 711 -5.79 1.32 -10.28
C GLU A 711 -5.21 1.05 -11.64
N ASN A 712 -4.55 -0.06 -11.89
CA ASN A 712 -4.27 -0.49 -13.26
C ASN A 712 -3.72 0.69 -14.09
N GLY A 713 -2.93 1.58 -13.48
CA GLY A 713 -2.46 2.85 -14.02
C GLY A 713 -3.42 4.04 -14.06
N ARG A 714 -4.33 4.13 -13.10
CA ARG A 714 -5.49 5.04 -13.10
C ARG A 714 -5.71 5.68 -11.70
N PRO A 715 -5.52 7.00 -11.52
CA PRO A 715 -5.41 7.66 -10.21
C PRO A 715 -6.48 7.28 -9.19
N ALA A 716 -6.07 6.90 -7.97
CA ALA A 716 -6.87 6.04 -7.12
C ALA A 716 -8.28 6.56 -6.86
N ARG A 717 -9.25 5.69 -7.18
CA ARG A 717 -10.46 5.57 -6.40
C ARG A 717 -10.13 4.70 -5.17
N PRO A 718 -10.55 5.07 -3.96
CA PRO A 718 -10.45 4.20 -2.78
C PRO A 718 -11.42 2.98 -2.81
N PHE A 719 -11.60 2.15 -1.74
CA PHE A 719 -12.47 0.91 -1.54
C PHE A 719 -12.71 0.14 -0.13
N SER A 720 -12.18 0.47 1.08
CA SER A 720 -12.57 0.03 2.51
C SER A 720 -12.01 -1.19 3.41
N GLN A 721 -10.75 -1.67 3.29
CA GLN A 721 -9.79 -2.46 4.16
C GLN A 721 -9.23 -3.98 3.98
N THR A 722 -8.88 -4.56 2.83
CA THR A 722 -8.72 -6.00 2.47
C THR A 722 -7.76 -6.81 3.34
N SER A 723 -8.32 -7.65 4.22
CA SER A 723 -7.66 -8.65 5.10
C SER A 723 -6.37 -9.26 4.60
N ARG A 724 -6.37 -9.54 3.29
CA ARG A 724 -5.43 -10.38 2.58
C ARG A 724 -4.03 -9.87 2.89
N PHE A 725 -3.83 -8.56 3.08
CA PHE A 725 -2.57 -7.99 3.52
C PHE A 725 -2.69 -6.54 4.08
N PRO A 726 -1.67 -5.92 4.69
CA PRO A 726 -1.90 -5.19 5.96
C PRO A 726 -1.09 -3.89 6.23
N CYS A 727 -1.47 -3.12 7.24
CA CYS A 727 -0.69 -2.01 7.78
C CYS A 727 -1.32 -1.61 9.12
N PRO A 728 -1.36 -2.52 10.12
CA PRO A 728 -2.17 -2.35 11.32
C PRO A 728 -1.98 -0.96 11.90
N GLY A 729 -3.03 -0.15 11.85
CA GLY A 729 -3.07 1.27 12.17
C GLY A 729 -3.54 2.19 11.05
N GLY A 730 -3.18 1.83 9.83
CA GLY A 730 -3.35 2.62 8.62
C GLY A 730 -2.27 3.71 8.43
N ALA A 731 -2.35 4.59 7.37
CA ALA A 731 -1.62 5.84 6.98
C ALA A 731 -0.56 6.44 7.90
N GLY A 732 0.28 7.34 7.39
CA GLY A 732 1.65 7.33 7.91
C GLY A 732 2.30 5.96 7.69
N CYS A 733 1.87 5.23 6.64
CA CYS A 733 1.86 3.77 6.49
C CYS A 733 2.35 3.32 5.13
N MET A 734 1.80 3.93 4.09
CA MET A 734 2.61 4.40 2.99
C MET A 734 3.38 5.62 3.42
N ASN A 735 4.26 5.40 4.39
CA ASN A 735 5.35 6.25 4.79
C ASN A 735 6.67 5.66 4.35
N GLN A 736 7.61 6.57 4.10
CA GLN A 736 9.00 6.19 4.02
C GLN A 736 9.55 5.75 5.39
N PRO A 737 10.55 4.86 5.40
CA PRO A 737 11.19 4.44 6.63
C PRO A 737 12.20 5.49 7.11
N LEU A 738 12.56 5.41 8.39
CA LEU A 738 13.80 6.03 8.87
C LEU A 738 14.97 5.16 8.36
N VAL A 739 15.77 5.70 7.44
CA VAL A 739 16.98 5.05 6.92
C VAL A 739 18.22 5.66 7.59
N PHE A 740 18.81 4.97 8.55
CA PHE A 740 20.06 5.39 9.18
C PHE A 740 21.25 4.83 8.40
N HIS A 741 22.01 5.70 7.75
CA HIS A 741 23.18 5.35 6.94
C HIS A 741 24.46 5.36 7.77
N ASN A 742 25.10 4.20 7.90
CA ASN A 742 26.47 4.08 8.38
C ASN A 742 27.41 4.13 7.16
N ARG A 743 27.91 5.34 6.85
CA ARG A 743 28.88 5.58 5.77
C ARG A 743 30.02 4.56 5.80
N THR A 744 30.29 3.94 4.66
CA THR A 744 31.31 2.90 4.54
C THR A 744 32.69 3.43 4.93
N ALA A 745 33.33 2.73 5.86
CA ALA A 745 34.62 3.08 6.42
C ALA A 745 35.52 1.84 6.54
N LEU A 746 36.80 2.10 6.78
CA LEU A 746 37.76 1.08 7.20
C LEU A 746 37.60 0.81 8.70
N ASP A 747 37.79 -0.44 9.09
CA ASP A 747 37.90 -0.84 10.49
C ASP A 747 39.21 -0.34 11.15
N ALA A 748 39.33 -0.55 12.46
CA ALA A 748 40.52 -0.13 13.22
C ALA A 748 41.84 -0.83 12.79
N THR A 749 41.78 -1.95 12.06
CA THR A 749 42.96 -2.61 11.47
C THR A 749 43.30 -2.13 10.06
N ALA A 750 42.45 -1.29 9.45
CA ALA A 750 42.52 -0.85 8.06
C ALA A 750 42.57 -2.02 7.03
N ARG A 751 41.87 -3.13 7.34
CA ARG A 751 41.81 -4.33 6.49
C ARG A 751 40.40 -4.77 6.12
N ARG A 752 39.38 -4.40 6.88
CA ARG A 752 37.97 -4.69 6.58
C ARG A 752 37.26 -3.38 6.26
N LEU A 753 36.61 -3.32 5.10
CA LEU A 753 35.60 -2.31 4.86
C LEU A 753 34.28 -2.77 5.45
N ARG A 754 33.58 -1.85 6.11
CA ARG A 754 32.21 -2.06 6.54
C ARG A 754 31.40 -0.79 6.38
N GLY A 755 30.20 -0.96 5.83
CA GLY A 755 29.16 0.06 5.85
C GLY A 755 27.80 -0.61 6.04
N GLY A 756 26.75 0.18 5.95
CA GLY A 756 25.41 -0.36 5.93
C GLY A 756 24.33 0.70 6.08
N LEU A 757 23.11 0.25 5.91
CA LEU A 757 21.92 0.97 6.31
C LEU A 757 21.10 0.10 7.25
N PHE A 758 20.48 0.74 8.23
CA PHE A 758 19.56 0.08 9.15
C PHE A 758 18.46 1.05 9.53
N GLY A 759 17.37 0.51 10.05
CA GLY A 759 16.26 1.32 10.48
C GLY A 759 14.97 0.55 10.43
N THR A 760 13.91 1.29 10.15
CA THR A 760 12.55 0.84 10.43
C THR A 760 11.54 1.60 9.59
N TYR A 761 10.42 0.97 9.28
CA TYR A 761 9.26 1.71 8.80
C TYR A 761 8.45 2.32 9.97
N ASP A 762 8.68 1.89 11.21
CA ASP A 762 8.13 2.51 12.42
C ASP A 762 8.80 3.89 12.62
N LEU A 763 8.29 4.94 11.96
CA LEU A 763 8.79 6.34 12.02
C LEU A 763 8.91 6.94 13.43
N ASP A 764 8.45 6.21 14.44
CA ASP A 764 8.38 6.57 15.84
C ASP A 764 9.18 5.62 16.75
N ALA A 765 9.97 4.69 16.19
CA ALA A 765 10.71 3.69 16.94
C ALA A 765 11.71 4.31 17.92
N ALA A 766 11.39 4.24 19.20
CA ALA A 766 12.26 4.73 20.27
C ALA A 766 13.32 3.71 20.75
N ASP A 767 13.26 2.46 20.28
CA ASP A 767 14.32 1.44 20.31
C ASP A 767 14.19 0.52 19.07
N LEU A 768 15.26 0.41 18.29
CA LEU A 768 15.34 -0.46 17.10
C LEU A 768 15.67 -1.92 17.44
N GLY A 769 16.21 -2.20 18.64
CA GLY A 769 16.48 -3.56 19.12
C GLY A 769 15.20 -4.34 19.40
N SER A 770 14.23 -3.69 20.03
CA SER A 770 12.86 -4.10 20.33
C SER A 770 12.22 -4.98 19.24
N ARG A 771 12.02 -6.28 19.50
CA ARG A 771 11.37 -7.25 18.56
C ARG A 771 10.01 -6.82 18.03
N GLU A 772 9.41 -5.92 18.77
CA GLU A 772 8.14 -5.27 18.58
C GLU A 772 8.20 -4.18 17.47
N VAL A 773 9.33 -3.50 17.30
CA VAL A 773 9.57 -2.51 16.22
C VAL A 773 10.02 -3.21 14.94
N SER A 774 9.55 -2.78 13.76
CA SER A 774 10.00 -3.38 12.50
C SER A 774 11.44 -3.00 12.28
N TYR A 775 12.24 -3.91 11.77
CA TYR A 775 13.66 -3.67 11.64
C TYR A 775 14.18 -4.27 10.36
N TYR A 776 14.75 -3.43 9.53
CA TYR A 776 15.63 -3.88 8.48
C TYR A 776 17.05 -3.46 8.80
N SER A 777 18.00 -4.29 8.39
CA SER A 777 19.39 -3.87 8.25
C SER A 777 20.01 -4.59 7.06
N VAL A 778 20.73 -3.83 6.26
CA VAL A 778 21.64 -4.36 5.26
C VAL A 778 23.02 -3.83 5.60
N THR A 779 23.89 -4.69 6.14
CA THR A 779 25.31 -4.35 6.35
C THR A 779 26.16 -5.11 5.36
N TRP A 780 26.97 -4.36 4.61
CA TRP A 780 27.92 -4.89 3.65
C TRP A 780 29.34 -4.82 4.21
N GLU A 781 30.09 -5.90 4.03
CA GLU A 781 31.48 -5.99 4.46
C GLU A 781 32.34 -6.80 3.49
N LYS A 782 33.64 -6.45 3.46
CA LYS A 782 34.66 -7.08 2.63
C LYS A 782 36.04 -6.89 3.24
N ASP A 783 36.86 -7.94 3.24
CA ASP A 783 38.26 -7.87 3.65
C ASP A 783 39.13 -7.46 2.45
N ILE A 784 39.81 -6.31 2.53
CA ILE A 784 40.69 -5.79 1.46
C ILE A 784 41.92 -6.68 1.33
N GLY A 785 42.26 -7.03 0.08
CA GLY A 785 43.46 -7.82 -0.23
C GLY A 785 43.28 -9.33 0.02
N SER A 786 42.05 -9.81 0.24
CA SER A 786 41.70 -11.22 0.44
C SER A 786 41.83 -12.11 -0.82
N GLY A 787 42.74 -11.79 -1.74
CA GLY A 787 43.04 -12.58 -2.94
C GLY A 787 42.12 -12.35 -4.15
N GLY A 788 41.19 -11.39 -4.11
CA GLY A 788 40.33 -11.03 -5.25
C GLY A 788 39.15 -11.96 -5.53
N ASP A 789 39.14 -13.17 -4.99
CA ASP A 789 37.99 -14.08 -5.10
C ASP A 789 36.83 -13.74 -4.15
N GLY A 790 37.14 -13.08 -3.03
CA GLY A 790 36.17 -12.58 -2.06
C GLY A 790 35.41 -11.36 -2.59
N GLY A 791 34.12 -11.54 -2.88
CA GLY A 791 33.19 -10.43 -3.11
C GLY A 791 32.66 -9.83 -1.81
N TRP A 792 31.87 -8.77 -1.92
CA TRP A 792 31.09 -8.23 -0.80
C TRP A 792 30.06 -9.26 -0.32
N VAL A 793 29.88 -9.31 1.00
CA VAL A 793 28.81 -10.08 1.64
C VAL A 793 27.79 -9.09 2.21
N PHE A 794 26.55 -9.19 1.72
CA PHE A 794 25.43 -8.41 2.22
C PHE A 794 24.66 -9.25 3.26
N HIS A 795 24.81 -8.87 4.53
CA HIS A 795 24.03 -9.44 5.63
C HIS A 795 22.71 -8.69 5.74
N HIS A 796 21.62 -9.40 5.49
CA HIS A 796 20.26 -8.88 5.53
C HIS A 796 19.54 -9.41 6.78
N LYS A 797 18.84 -8.51 7.45
CA LYS A 797 17.84 -8.82 8.46
C LYS A 797 16.54 -8.12 8.10
N LEU A 798 15.43 -8.83 8.16
CA LEU A 798 14.09 -8.27 8.05
C LEU A 798 13.22 -8.81 9.18
N ARG A 799 12.83 -7.93 10.11
CA ARG A 799 11.86 -8.20 11.16
C ARG A 799 10.60 -7.40 10.90
N THR A 800 9.51 -8.13 10.70
CA THR A 800 8.17 -7.55 10.67
C THR A 800 7.69 -7.23 12.09
N ALA A 801 7.08 -6.06 12.23
CA ALA A 801 6.37 -5.68 13.45
C ALA A 801 4.88 -5.93 13.33
N PRO A 802 4.12 -5.78 14.41
CA PRO A 802 2.70 -5.46 14.34
C PRO A 802 2.36 -4.25 13.44
N LYS A 803 3.27 -3.30 13.19
CA LYS A 803 3.07 -2.09 12.32
C LYS A 803 3.24 -2.37 10.84
N TYR A 804 4.35 -3.02 10.52
CA TYR A 804 4.67 -3.53 9.20
C TYR A 804 4.77 -5.05 9.31
N PRO A 805 3.62 -5.74 9.44
CA PRO A 805 3.54 -7.19 9.47
C PRO A 805 3.63 -7.76 8.06
N TRP A 806 3.63 -6.89 7.05
CA TRP A 806 4.12 -7.20 5.73
C TRP A 806 5.24 -6.21 5.43
N LEU A 807 6.39 -6.75 5.04
CA LEU A 807 7.57 -6.01 4.59
C LEU A 807 8.26 -6.85 3.53
N MET A 808 8.86 -6.16 2.58
CA MET A 808 9.73 -6.69 1.56
C MET A 808 11.09 -5.99 1.67
N LEU A 809 12.17 -6.78 1.69
CA LEU A 809 13.55 -6.30 1.61
C LEU A 809 14.28 -7.15 0.57
N TYR A 810 14.72 -6.50 -0.50
CA TYR A 810 15.46 -7.08 -1.61
C TYR A 810 16.82 -6.40 -1.78
N LEU A 811 17.75 -7.13 -2.39
CA LEU A 811 18.87 -6.55 -3.14
C LEU A 811 18.61 -6.80 -4.64
N ARG A 812 18.51 -5.72 -5.41
CA ARG A 812 18.11 -5.72 -6.83
C ARG A 812 19.24 -5.32 -7.76
N SER A 813 19.09 -5.73 -9.01
CA SER A 813 19.95 -5.32 -10.13
C SER A 813 19.13 -4.64 -11.24
N ASP A 814 18.69 -3.40 -10.98
CA ASP A 814 17.91 -2.60 -11.93
C ASP A 814 18.71 -2.20 -13.18
N ALA A 815 17.98 -1.94 -14.28
CA ALA A 815 18.56 -1.44 -15.52
C ALA A 815 19.16 -0.04 -15.35
N THR A 816 20.25 0.23 -16.07
CA THR A 816 20.92 1.53 -16.03
C THR A 816 20.10 2.68 -16.64
N LYS A 817 19.01 2.38 -17.38
CA LYS A 817 18.04 3.32 -17.99
C LYS A 817 16.70 2.64 -18.24
N GLY A 818 15.62 3.42 -18.24
CA GLY A 818 14.25 2.99 -18.51
C GLY A 818 13.47 2.59 -17.25
N PHE A 819 12.27 2.06 -17.45
CA PHE A 819 11.38 1.63 -16.36
C PHE A 819 11.88 0.32 -15.74
N SER A 820 12.48 0.39 -14.55
CA SER A 820 12.89 -0.75 -13.71
C SER A 820 12.01 -0.87 -12.47
N GLY A 821 12.25 -1.87 -11.60
CA GLY A 821 11.59 -2.11 -10.30
C GLY A 821 10.05 -2.12 -10.20
N GLY A 822 9.35 -1.86 -11.32
CA GLY A 822 7.91 -1.64 -11.37
C GLY A 822 7.44 -0.18 -11.46
N TYR A 823 8.36 0.80 -11.55
CA TYR A 823 8.03 2.24 -11.67
C TYR A 823 7.49 2.64 -13.04
N HIS A 824 6.98 3.87 -13.13
CA HIS A 824 6.66 4.54 -14.39
C HIS A 824 7.62 5.70 -14.73
N TYR A 825 8.76 5.76 -14.02
CA TYR A 825 9.83 6.76 -14.19
C TYR A 825 11.15 6.12 -14.67
N ASP A 826 12.00 6.90 -15.33
CA ASP A 826 13.34 6.48 -15.78
C ASP A 826 14.27 6.30 -14.58
N THR A 827 14.86 5.10 -14.41
CA THR A 827 15.73 4.75 -13.27
C THR A 827 17.19 4.49 -13.67
N ARG A 828 18.05 4.31 -12.66
CA ARG A 828 19.47 3.98 -12.72
C ARG A 828 19.75 2.72 -11.91
N GLY A 829 20.89 2.08 -12.15
CA GLY A 829 21.15 0.78 -11.52
C GLY A 829 22.46 0.12 -11.94
N MET A 830 22.45 -1.22 -11.91
CA MET A 830 23.64 -2.06 -12.08
C MET A 830 23.66 -2.81 -13.42
N THR A 831 22.49 -3.10 -14.00
CA THR A 831 22.32 -3.91 -15.20
C THR A 831 22.52 -3.07 -16.47
N LYS A 832 23.78 -2.97 -16.92
CA LYS A 832 24.22 -2.25 -18.13
C LYS A 832 23.81 -2.90 -19.45
N MET A 833 23.27 -4.12 -19.42
CA MET A 833 22.68 -4.80 -20.58
C MET A 833 21.37 -5.47 -20.17
N VAL A 834 20.22 -4.86 -20.48
CA VAL A 834 18.90 -5.39 -20.08
C VAL A 834 18.67 -6.79 -20.70
N PRO A 835 18.55 -7.86 -19.89
CA PRO A 835 18.39 -9.22 -20.39
C PRO A 835 17.02 -9.46 -21.07
N GLU A 836 17.00 -10.29 -22.11
CA GLU A 836 15.79 -10.66 -22.86
C GLU A 836 15.60 -12.19 -22.91
N SER A 837 14.41 -12.69 -22.56
CA SER A 837 14.11 -14.13 -22.64
C SER A 837 14.18 -14.64 -24.08
N PRO A 838 14.69 -15.86 -24.34
CA PRO A 838 15.16 -16.84 -23.37
C PRO A 838 16.64 -16.72 -22.96
N ASN A 839 17.35 -15.68 -23.40
CA ASN A 839 18.81 -15.68 -23.53
C ASN A 839 19.53 -15.03 -22.33
N PHE A 840 19.30 -15.50 -21.11
CA PHE A 840 20.10 -15.09 -19.94
C PHE A 840 19.99 -16.06 -18.77
N LYS A 841 21.03 -16.03 -17.91
CA LYS A 841 21.08 -16.74 -16.63
C LYS A 841 21.37 -15.77 -15.49
N VAL A 842 21.10 -16.19 -14.26
CA VAL A 842 21.51 -15.47 -13.05
C VAL A 842 22.27 -16.40 -12.13
N ARG A 843 23.43 -15.95 -11.62
CA ARG A 843 24.19 -16.63 -10.58
C ARG A 843 24.08 -15.87 -9.28
N VAL A 844 23.85 -16.55 -8.15
CA VAL A 844 23.79 -15.90 -6.83
C VAL A 844 24.09 -16.90 -5.71
N THR A 845 24.70 -16.47 -4.61
CA THR A 845 24.88 -17.28 -3.40
C THR A 845 23.95 -16.77 -2.30
N LEU A 846 23.17 -17.69 -1.71
CA LEU A 846 22.17 -17.43 -0.69
C LEU A 846 22.31 -18.42 0.47
N GLU A 847 22.29 -17.88 1.69
CA GLU A 847 22.14 -18.64 2.94
C GLU A 847 20.97 -18.03 3.73
N VAL A 848 19.85 -18.75 3.82
CA VAL A 848 18.74 -18.37 4.72
C VAL A 848 19.03 -18.90 6.12
N LYS A 849 19.22 -17.99 7.07
CA LYS A 849 19.51 -18.27 8.49
C LYS A 849 18.23 -18.34 9.31
N GLN A 850 17.29 -17.45 9.01
CA GLN A 850 15.93 -17.46 9.56
C GLN A 850 14.93 -17.05 8.48
N GLY A 851 13.75 -17.66 8.47
CA GLY A 851 12.87 -17.66 7.29
C GLY A 851 11.58 -16.85 7.36
N GLY A 852 11.28 -16.11 8.44
CA GLY A 852 10.02 -15.34 8.58
C GLY A 852 8.74 -16.16 8.85
N GLY A 853 8.83 -17.50 8.96
CA GLY A 853 7.71 -18.37 9.34
C GLY A 853 6.70 -18.69 8.22
N PRO A 854 5.53 -19.28 8.53
CA PRO A 854 4.70 -19.98 7.55
C PRO A 854 4.16 -19.14 6.39
N ASN A 855 3.93 -17.84 6.64
CA ASN A 855 3.43 -16.93 5.63
C ASN A 855 4.56 -16.29 4.81
N SER A 856 5.83 -16.42 5.22
CA SER A 856 6.94 -15.77 4.52
C SER A 856 7.10 -16.29 3.09
N GLN A 857 7.33 -15.37 2.17
CA GLN A 857 7.57 -15.61 0.75
C GLN A 857 9.00 -15.14 0.47
N PHE A 858 9.93 -16.09 0.51
CA PHE A 858 11.35 -15.80 0.37
C PHE A 858 11.81 -16.04 -1.07
N TYR A 859 12.20 -14.96 -1.72
CA TYR A 859 12.63 -14.81 -3.11
C TYR A 859 14.12 -15.13 -3.28
N LEU A 860 14.41 -16.31 -3.81
CA LEU A 860 15.66 -16.61 -4.50
C LEU A 860 15.84 -15.81 -5.82
N MET A 861 14.74 -15.40 -6.45
CA MET A 861 14.70 -14.67 -7.72
C MET A 861 13.31 -14.07 -7.94
N ASP A 862 13.17 -12.75 -7.73
CA ASP A 862 12.09 -11.96 -8.33
C ASP A 862 12.56 -11.41 -9.68
N MET A 863 11.63 -11.14 -10.59
CA MET A 863 11.89 -10.69 -11.95
C MET A 863 10.89 -9.60 -12.38
N GLY A 864 11.33 -8.35 -12.48
CA GLY A 864 10.50 -7.22 -12.91
C GLY A 864 10.65 -6.87 -14.40
N SER A 865 9.54 -6.57 -15.06
CA SER A 865 9.49 -6.05 -16.45
C SER A 865 8.25 -5.19 -16.70
N CYS A 866 8.17 -4.48 -17.84
CA CYS A 866 6.99 -3.74 -18.26
C CYS A 866 6.74 -3.87 -19.78
N TRP A 867 5.52 -4.25 -20.19
CA TRP A 867 5.04 -4.13 -21.57
C TRP A 867 3.51 -4.00 -21.67
N LYS A 868 2.97 -3.43 -22.74
CA LYS A 868 1.52 -3.27 -22.95
C LYS A 868 0.85 -4.60 -23.36
N ASN A 869 -0.45 -4.75 -23.09
CA ASN A 869 -1.21 -5.98 -23.44
C ASN A 869 -1.27 -6.32 -24.94
N ASP A 870 -0.94 -5.36 -25.82
CA ASP A 870 -0.85 -5.55 -27.27
C ASP A 870 0.58 -5.90 -27.77
N GLY A 871 1.52 -6.11 -26.84
CA GLY A 871 2.89 -6.49 -27.13
C GLY A 871 3.84 -5.33 -27.39
N ARG A 872 3.39 -4.07 -27.35
CA ARG A 872 4.27 -2.90 -27.42
C ARG A 872 5.07 -2.71 -26.11
N PRO A 873 6.27 -2.10 -26.16
CA PRO A 873 6.98 -1.66 -24.95
C PRO A 873 6.13 -0.68 -24.12
N CYS A 874 6.45 -0.56 -22.83
CA CYS A 874 5.90 0.51 -22.00
C CYS A 874 6.40 1.89 -22.46
N ASP A 875 5.60 2.93 -22.26
CA ASP A 875 5.89 4.31 -22.68
C ASP A 875 5.61 5.38 -21.60
N GLY A 876 5.14 4.98 -20.42
CA GLY A 876 4.80 5.87 -19.32
C GLY A 876 3.30 6.17 -19.20
N ASP A 877 2.45 5.84 -20.20
CA ASP A 877 1.00 5.76 -19.93
C ASP A 877 0.70 4.50 -19.11
N THR A 878 0.76 4.73 -17.81
CA THR A 878 0.47 3.77 -16.76
C THR A 878 -0.76 2.91 -17.04
N ALA A 879 -1.83 3.41 -17.66
CA ALA A 879 -3.07 2.64 -17.85
C ALA A 879 -3.06 1.62 -18.99
N THR A 880 -2.11 1.74 -19.92
CA THR A 880 -1.93 0.81 -21.04
C THR A 880 -0.63 0.02 -20.94
N ASP A 881 0.36 0.56 -20.23
CA ASP A 881 1.47 -0.18 -19.63
C ASP A 881 0.97 -1.30 -18.71
N VAL A 882 1.83 -2.29 -18.43
CA VAL A 882 1.58 -3.36 -17.45
C VAL A 882 2.94 -3.88 -16.94
N THR A 883 3.20 -3.76 -15.63
CA THR A 883 4.34 -4.39 -14.94
C THR A 883 4.15 -5.90 -14.88
N ARG A 884 5.22 -6.71 -14.93
CA ARG A 884 5.11 -8.17 -14.84
C ARG A 884 6.17 -8.80 -13.96
N TYR A 885 5.73 -9.83 -13.24
CA TYR A 885 6.52 -10.54 -12.24
C TYR A 885 6.54 -12.06 -12.46
N SER A 886 7.71 -12.65 -12.18
CA SER A 886 7.96 -14.09 -12.13
C SER A 886 8.92 -14.36 -10.98
N GLU A 887 8.43 -14.95 -9.90
CA GLU A 887 8.96 -14.70 -8.55
C GLU A 887 9.74 -15.92 -7.94
N MET A 888 10.16 -15.94 -6.65
CA MET A 888 10.60 -17.15 -5.89
C MET A 888 9.98 -17.38 -4.47
N ILE A 889 9.19 -18.42 -4.16
CA ILE A 889 8.97 -18.91 -2.77
C ILE A 889 9.83 -20.17 -2.51
N ILE A 890 11.00 -20.06 -1.85
CA ILE A 890 11.72 -21.24 -1.29
C ILE A 890 11.11 -21.76 0.02
N ASN A 891 10.21 -21.01 0.66
CA ASN A 891 9.61 -21.43 1.92
C ASN A 891 8.79 -22.74 1.74
N PRO A 892 9.15 -23.86 2.42
CA PRO A 892 8.40 -25.10 2.35
C PRO A 892 7.00 -25.02 2.95
N GLU A 893 6.71 -24.04 3.82
CA GLU A 893 5.42 -23.95 4.52
C GLU A 893 4.30 -23.35 3.65
N THR A 894 4.63 -22.56 2.63
CA THR A 894 3.66 -21.83 1.80
C THR A 894 2.73 -22.77 1.00
N PRO A 895 1.40 -22.63 1.06
CA PRO A 895 0.45 -23.52 0.39
C PRO A 895 0.18 -23.10 -1.06
N SER A 896 0.08 -24.03 -2.02
CA SER A 896 -0.42 -23.71 -3.37
C SER A 896 -1.91 -23.31 -3.32
N TRP A 897 -2.25 -22.13 -3.83
CA TRP A 897 -3.64 -21.68 -3.99
C TRP A 897 -4.23 -22.25 -5.30
N CYS A 898 -3.46 -22.20 -6.40
CA CYS A 898 -3.74 -22.92 -7.65
C CYS A 898 -3.95 -24.42 -7.39
N THR A 899 -5.16 -24.92 -7.65
CA THR A 899 -5.51 -26.34 -7.48
C THR A 899 -6.54 -26.81 -8.50
N ARG A 900 -6.75 -28.13 -8.60
CA ARG A 900 -7.86 -28.75 -9.37
C ARG A 900 -9.26 -28.23 -8.99
N ARG A 901 -9.42 -27.56 -7.85
CA ARG A 901 -10.68 -26.95 -7.37
C ARG A 901 -10.69 -25.42 -7.45
N ARG A 902 -9.54 -24.80 -7.70
CA ARG A 902 -9.31 -23.36 -7.81
C ARG A 902 -8.50 -23.09 -9.07
N ILE A 903 -9.14 -23.31 -10.22
CA ILE A 903 -8.49 -23.18 -11.53
C ILE A 903 -8.38 -21.71 -11.95
N GLU A 904 -9.16 -20.83 -11.33
CA GLU A 904 -9.12 -19.38 -11.49
C GLU A 904 -7.79 -18.76 -11.05
N GLU A 905 -7.10 -19.38 -10.10
CA GLU A 905 -5.75 -19.02 -9.63
C GLU A 905 -4.63 -19.76 -10.36
N CYS A 906 -4.94 -20.56 -11.38
CA CYS A 906 -3.96 -21.25 -12.19
C CYS A 906 -3.80 -20.54 -13.54
N PRO A 907 -2.58 -20.46 -14.11
CA PRO A 907 -2.41 -19.91 -15.43
C PRO A 907 -3.17 -20.79 -16.45
N PRO A 908 -3.88 -20.18 -17.41
CA PRO A 908 -4.57 -20.89 -18.49
C PRO A 908 -3.78 -22.06 -19.10
N TRP A 909 -2.47 -21.88 -19.30
CA TRP A 909 -1.60 -22.89 -19.90
C TRP A 909 -0.29 -23.04 -19.13
N HIS A 910 0.09 -24.30 -18.88
CA HIS A 910 1.47 -24.67 -18.59
C HIS A 910 2.18 -25.06 -19.89
N THR A 911 3.45 -24.69 -20.05
CA THR A 911 4.29 -25.05 -21.20
C THR A 911 5.55 -25.77 -20.70
N PHE A 912 5.71 -27.05 -21.06
CA PHE A 912 6.95 -27.80 -20.81
C PHE A 912 8.06 -27.34 -21.78
N ARG A 913 9.35 -27.54 -21.46
CA ARG A 913 10.48 -27.09 -22.32
C ARG A 913 10.47 -27.66 -23.74
N ASN A 914 9.86 -28.83 -23.94
CA ASN A 914 9.65 -29.43 -25.25
C ASN A 914 8.52 -28.76 -26.09
N GLY A 915 7.96 -27.64 -25.62
CA GLY A 915 6.87 -26.90 -26.28
C GLY A 915 5.47 -27.47 -26.06
N THR A 916 5.32 -28.59 -25.33
CA THR A 916 4.00 -29.17 -25.03
C THR A 916 3.22 -28.21 -24.14
N ARG A 917 2.04 -27.78 -24.59
CA ARG A 917 1.12 -26.95 -23.81
C ARG A 917 -0.03 -27.79 -23.25
N VAL A 918 -0.31 -27.62 -21.96
CA VAL A 918 -1.42 -28.27 -21.25
C VAL A 918 -2.31 -27.20 -20.61
N HIS A 919 -3.61 -27.33 -20.84
CA HIS A 919 -4.62 -26.41 -20.33
C HIS A 919 -5.00 -26.72 -18.88
N ARG A 920 -5.29 -25.71 -18.07
CA ARG A 920 -5.67 -25.84 -16.65
C ARG A 920 -6.97 -26.61 -16.35
N THR A 921 -7.76 -26.96 -17.36
CA THR A 921 -8.90 -27.90 -17.20
C THR A 921 -8.52 -29.37 -17.44
N ASP A 922 -7.33 -29.66 -17.98
CA ASP A 922 -6.79 -31.02 -18.04
C ASP A 922 -6.24 -31.41 -16.66
N ALA A 923 -7.15 -31.79 -15.77
CA ALA A 923 -6.83 -32.14 -14.41
C ALA A 923 -5.86 -33.33 -14.29
N ALA A 924 -5.69 -34.14 -15.34
CA ALA A 924 -4.78 -35.28 -15.36
C ALA A 924 -3.33 -34.88 -15.67
N ARG A 925 -3.10 -33.87 -16.51
CA ARG A 925 -1.77 -33.47 -16.99
C ARG A 925 -1.27 -32.11 -16.50
N PHE A 926 -2.14 -31.21 -16.03
CA PHE A 926 -1.73 -29.88 -15.57
C PHE A 926 -1.01 -29.94 -14.21
N PRO A 927 0.19 -29.35 -14.05
CA PRO A 927 0.98 -29.47 -12.82
C PRO A 927 0.59 -28.40 -11.78
N TYR A 928 -0.61 -28.50 -11.21
CA TYR A 928 -1.13 -27.52 -10.22
C TYR A 928 -0.14 -27.25 -9.06
N ALA A 929 0.47 -28.30 -8.53
CA ALA A 929 1.43 -28.22 -7.42
C ALA A 929 2.80 -27.62 -7.79
N ALA A 930 2.94 -27.07 -9.01
CA ALA A 930 4.10 -26.31 -9.47
C ALA A 930 3.90 -24.79 -9.35
N TYR A 931 2.67 -24.35 -9.06
CA TYR A 931 2.24 -22.96 -8.96
C TYR A 931 1.81 -22.62 -7.53
N HIS A 932 2.07 -21.38 -7.09
CA HIS A 932 1.40 -20.79 -5.92
C HIS A 932 0.06 -20.19 -6.39
N VAL A 933 0.11 -19.18 -7.25
CA VAL A 933 -1.04 -18.53 -7.91
C VAL A 933 -0.61 -17.83 -9.20
N TYR A 934 -1.52 -17.71 -10.16
CA TYR A 934 -1.47 -16.80 -11.29
C TYR A 934 -2.60 -15.79 -11.16
N CYS A 935 -2.36 -14.57 -11.60
CA CYS A 935 -3.41 -13.57 -11.76
C CYS A 935 -3.24 -12.78 -13.07
N SER A 936 -4.35 -12.38 -13.70
CA SER A 936 -4.36 -11.62 -14.96
C SER A 936 -4.32 -10.10 -14.70
N PRO A 937 -3.68 -9.27 -15.53
CA PRO A 937 -3.63 -7.82 -15.27
C PRO A 937 -5.02 -7.20 -15.42
N GLY A 938 -5.41 -6.27 -14.55
CA GLY A 938 -6.79 -5.77 -14.48
C GLY A 938 -7.27 -4.95 -15.70
N ASN A 939 -6.37 -4.58 -16.61
CA ASN A 939 -6.73 -4.03 -17.93
C ASN A 939 -6.88 -5.10 -19.04
N ALA A 940 -6.80 -6.41 -18.72
CA ALA A 940 -6.93 -7.53 -19.66
C ALA A 940 -8.39 -7.77 -20.10
N ARG A 941 -8.74 -7.24 -21.27
CA ARG A 941 -10.14 -7.23 -21.77
C ARG A 941 -10.69 -8.59 -22.19
N ALA A 942 -9.82 -9.57 -22.43
CA ALA A 942 -10.17 -10.90 -22.92
C ALA A 942 -9.50 -12.01 -22.09
N ALA A 943 -9.26 -11.76 -20.80
CA ALA A 943 -8.69 -12.75 -19.89
C ALA A 943 -9.59 -14.00 -19.78
N GLU A 944 -8.98 -15.18 -19.89
CA GLU A 944 -9.70 -16.44 -20.01
C GLU A 944 -10.45 -16.78 -18.70
N GLN A 945 -11.77 -16.90 -18.77
CA GLN A 945 -12.61 -17.11 -17.59
C GLN A 945 -12.77 -18.60 -17.23
N PRO A 946 -12.80 -18.96 -15.93
CA PRO A 946 -12.65 -18.08 -14.78
C PRO A 946 -11.17 -17.70 -14.54
N THR A 947 -10.87 -16.46 -14.15
CA THR A 947 -9.52 -16.07 -13.70
C THR A 947 -9.60 -15.10 -12.55
N THR A 948 -8.68 -15.25 -11.60
CA THR A 948 -8.31 -14.20 -10.65
C THR A 948 -7.62 -13.08 -11.44
N TYR A 949 -8.02 -11.83 -11.23
CA TYR A 949 -7.24 -10.68 -11.66
C TYR A 949 -6.23 -10.32 -10.59
N CYS A 950 -5.09 -9.77 -11.00
CA CYS A 950 -4.09 -9.30 -10.07
C CYS A 950 -4.61 -8.07 -9.33
N ASP A 951 -4.06 -7.92 -8.13
CA ASP A 951 -3.86 -6.60 -7.57
C ASP A 951 -3.15 -5.68 -8.54
N ALA A 952 -3.45 -4.38 -8.48
CA ALA A 952 -3.02 -3.49 -9.55
C ALA A 952 -2.76 -2.04 -9.11
N TYR A 953 -2.49 -1.81 -7.81
CA TYR A 953 -2.03 -0.54 -7.19
C TYR A 953 -0.57 -0.68 -6.77
N SER A 954 -0.21 -1.90 -6.40
CA SER A 954 1.12 -2.51 -6.27
C SER A 954 2.25 -2.00 -7.15
N ASN A 955 1.88 -1.51 -8.31
CA ASN A 955 2.69 -0.72 -9.20
C ASN A 955 1.86 0.47 -9.64
N PRO A 956 2.49 1.55 -10.14
CA PRO A 956 1.78 2.72 -10.66
C PRO A 956 1.01 2.42 -11.96
N GLN A 957 0.96 1.17 -12.38
CA GLN A 957 0.37 0.58 -13.58
C GLN A 957 -0.21 -0.81 -13.23
N PRO A 958 -1.06 -1.43 -14.07
CA PRO A 958 -1.50 -2.81 -13.87
C PRO A 958 -0.30 -3.71 -13.71
N GLN A 959 -0.43 -4.78 -12.93
CA GLN A 959 0.57 -5.83 -12.92
C GLN A 959 -0.01 -7.19 -13.33
N GLU A 960 0.85 -8.04 -13.83
CA GLU A 960 0.59 -9.46 -14.01
C GLU A 960 1.64 -10.27 -13.25
N ILE A 961 1.19 -11.12 -12.32
CA ILE A 961 2.07 -11.93 -11.50
C ILE A 961 1.85 -13.41 -11.79
N LEU A 962 2.95 -14.14 -12.02
CA LEU A 962 2.95 -15.59 -12.04
C LEU A 962 3.85 -16.17 -10.93
N GLN A 963 3.20 -16.81 -9.97
CA GLN A 963 3.81 -17.32 -8.75
C GLN A 963 3.90 -18.83 -8.81
N LEU A 964 5.10 -19.31 -8.55
CA LEU A 964 5.53 -20.67 -8.76
C LEU A 964 5.85 -21.30 -7.38
N VAL A 965 6.23 -22.59 -7.33
CA VAL A 965 6.76 -23.26 -6.12
C VAL A 965 7.78 -24.37 -6.50
N PRO A 966 8.64 -24.84 -5.58
CA PRO A 966 9.55 -25.97 -5.83
C PRO A 966 8.83 -27.24 -6.31
N HIS A 967 9.13 -27.71 -7.53
CA HIS A 967 8.41 -28.82 -8.16
C HIS A 967 9.18 -29.43 -9.34
N PRO A 968 9.23 -30.77 -9.54
CA PRO A 968 10.17 -31.42 -10.48
C PRO A 968 10.08 -30.97 -11.94
N VAL A 969 8.94 -30.43 -12.37
CA VAL A 969 8.75 -29.89 -13.73
C VAL A 969 9.69 -28.73 -14.05
N TRP A 970 10.22 -28.06 -13.02
CA TRP A 970 11.16 -26.96 -13.19
C TRP A 970 12.62 -27.43 -13.21
N GLY A 971 12.90 -28.69 -12.83
CA GLY A 971 14.23 -29.32 -12.67
C GLY A 971 15.24 -29.04 -13.78
N GLU A 972 14.76 -28.80 -14.99
CA GLU A 972 15.56 -28.63 -16.20
C GLU A 972 16.07 -27.20 -16.47
N PHE A 973 15.45 -26.17 -15.90
CA PHE A 973 15.83 -24.76 -16.15
C PHE A 973 16.96 -24.28 -15.24
N GLY A 974 17.59 -25.19 -14.50
CA GLY A 974 18.26 -24.76 -13.30
C GLY A 974 17.24 -24.25 -12.26
N TYR A 975 16.17 -25.02 -11.97
CA TYR A 975 15.03 -24.68 -11.06
C TYR A 975 14.63 -25.96 -10.17
N PRO A 976 14.49 -26.04 -8.79
CA PRO A 976 14.22 -27.22 -7.95
C PRO A 976 13.05 -28.11 -8.26
N THR A 977 13.17 -29.23 -7.56
CA THR A 977 12.30 -30.36 -7.62
C THR A 977 11.52 -30.60 -6.32
N ALA A 978 11.91 -30.02 -5.18
CA ALA A 978 11.28 -30.30 -3.88
C ALA A 978 11.26 -29.12 -2.90
N LYS A 979 10.22 -29.05 -2.06
CA LYS A 979 10.08 -28.08 -0.96
C LYS A 979 11.22 -28.21 0.05
N GLY A 980 11.76 -27.08 0.49
CA GLY A 980 12.84 -27.00 1.47
C GLY A 980 14.26 -27.06 0.88
N GLN A 981 14.41 -27.34 -0.41
CA GLN A 981 15.70 -27.21 -1.10
C GLN A 981 16.12 -25.74 -1.11
N GLY A 982 17.28 -25.42 -0.52
CA GLY A 982 17.78 -24.06 -0.36
C GLY A 982 17.24 -23.27 0.83
N TRP A 983 16.50 -23.93 1.72
CA TRP A 983 15.93 -23.28 2.91
C TRP A 983 16.91 -23.31 4.10
N ILE A 984 16.38 -23.04 5.30
CA ILE A 984 17.16 -22.96 6.54
C ILE A 984 18.02 -24.23 6.73
N GLY A 985 19.34 -24.04 6.78
CA GLY A 985 20.34 -25.11 6.92
C GLY A 985 20.88 -25.71 5.61
N ASP A 986 20.45 -25.22 4.44
CA ASP A 986 20.87 -25.69 3.11
C ASP A 986 21.43 -24.53 2.24
N PRO A 987 22.54 -23.88 2.64
CA PRO A 987 23.14 -22.75 1.91
C PRO A 987 23.66 -23.17 0.53
N ARG A 988 23.39 -22.35 -0.49
CA ARG A 988 23.66 -22.70 -1.89
C ARG A 988 24.14 -21.51 -2.73
N THR A 989 25.05 -21.81 -3.66
CA THR A 989 25.23 -21.02 -4.88
C THR A 989 24.33 -21.61 -5.97
N TRP A 990 23.63 -20.73 -6.68
CA TRP A 990 22.68 -21.06 -7.73
C TRP A 990 23.11 -20.45 -9.07
N GLU A 991 22.78 -21.12 -10.17
CA GLU A 991 22.89 -20.72 -11.57
C GLU A 991 21.54 -21.04 -12.23
N LEU A 992 20.70 -20.02 -12.34
CA LEU A 992 19.31 -20.08 -12.78
C LEU A 992 19.24 -19.81 -14.29
N ASP A 993 18.60 -20.67 -15.09
CA ASP A 993 18.26 -20.37 -16.51
C ASP A 993 16.96 -19.54 -16.56
N VAL A 994 17.05 -18.36 -15.94
CA VAL A 994 15.96 -17.40 -15.74
C VAL A 994 15.32 -17.02 -17.07
N GLY A 995 16.12 -16.84 -18.12
CA GLY A 995 15.65 -16.60 -19.47
C GLY A 995 14.83 -17.76 -20.01
N ALA A 996 15.35 -18.99 -20.01
CA ALA A 996 14.66 -20.12 -20.61
C ALA A 996 13.34 -20.48 -19.90
N LEU A 997 13.26 -20.37 -18.57
CA LEU A 997 11.97 -20.53 -17.89
C LEU A 997 11.02 -19.39 -18.25
N SER A 998 11.45 -18.14 -18.04
CA SER A 998 10.57 -16.96 -18.20
C SER A 998 10.02 -16.78 -19.62
N GLN A 999 10.60 -17.45 -20.63
CA GLN A 999 10.06 -17.55 -21.98
C GLN A 999 8.83 -18.48 -22.11
N LEU A 1000 8.74 -19.53 -21.28
CA LEU A 1000 7.70 -20.58 -21.36
C LEU A 1000 6.51 -20.30 -20.45
N LEU A 1001 6.70 -19.44 -19.45
CA LEU A 1001 5.67 -18.93 -18.55
C LEU A 1001 4.53 -18.25 -19.31
N TYR A 1002 3.30 -18.42 -18.81
CA TYR A 1002 2.12 -17.76 -19.35
C TYR A 1002 2.07 -16.31 -18.87
N PHE A 1003 1.91 -15.38 -19.81
CA PHE A 1003 1.54 -13.99 -19.56
C PHE A 1003 0.46 -13.59 -20.57
N TYR A 1004 -0.45 -12.72 -20.14
CA TYR A 1004 -1.63 -12.26 -20.84
C TYR A 1004 -1.27 -11.38 -22.03
N LYS A 1005 -2.15 -11.43 -23.03
CA LYS A 1005 -2.01 -10.74 -24.30
C LYS A 1005 -3.38 -10.60 -24.96
N ASP A 1006 -3.69 -9.43 -25.49
CA ASP A 1006 -4.95 -9.18 -26.20
C ASP A 1006 -5.04 -10.01 -27.51
N PRO A 1007 -6.20 -10.64 -27.83
CA PRO A 1007 -6.36 -11.43 -29.05
C PRO A 1007 -6.02 -10.68 -30.34
N GLY A 1008 -5.30 -11.34 -31.25
CA GLY A 1008 -4.92 -10.80 -32.57
C GLY A 1008 -3.67 -9.92 -32.62
N THR A 1009 -3.06 -9.59 -31.47
CA THR A 1009 -1.86 -8.74 -31.36
C THR A 1009 -0.56 -9.55 -31.60
N PRO A 1010 0.62 -8.92 -31.80
CA PRO A 1010 1.92 -9.61 -31.77
C PRO A 1010 2.36 -10.01 -30.35
N PRO A 1011 3.19 -11.05 -30.15
CA PRO A 1011 3.77 -11.36 -28.84
C PRO A 1011 4.70 -10.25 -28.35
N ALA A 1012 4.70 -9.99 -27.04
CA ALA A 1012 5.65 -9.09 -26.40
C ALA A 1012 7.07 -9.68 -26.35
N LYS A 1013 8.07 -8.80 -26.31
CA LYS A 1013 9.49 -9.14 -26.11
C LYS A 1013 9.80 -9.01 -24.62
N ARG A 1014 10.26 -10.10 -23.99
CA ARG A 1014 10.33 -10.21 -22.52
C ARG A 1014 11.68 -9.71 -22.01
N ARG A 1015 11.79 -8.39 -21.83
CA ARG A 1015 12.99 -7.69 -21.35
C ARG A 1015 12.90 -7.40 -19.86
N TRP A 1016 13.73 -8.02 -19.04
CA TRP A 1016 13.64 -7.92 -17.58
C TRP A 1016 14.55 -6.81 -17.08
N SER A 1017 13.95 -5.72 -16.62
CA SER A 1017 14.64 -4.51 -16.16
C SER A 1017 14.95 -4.51 -14.66
N SER A 1018 14.43 -5.50 -13.91
CA SER A 1018 14.72 -5.71 -12.48
C SER A 1018 14.85 -7.22 -12.21
N LEU A 1019 15.77 -7.61 -11.34
CA LEU A 1019 16.13 -9.00 -11.01
C LEU A 1019 16.67 -9.01 -9.58
N ASP A 1020 15.98 -9.70 -8.68
CA ASP A 1020 16.04 -9.38 -7.23
C ASP A 1020 16.13 -10.63 -6.37
N VAL A 1021 16.76 -10.51 -5.20
CA VAL A 1021 16.82 -11.59 -4.19
C VAL A 1021 16.58 -11.03 -2.80
N GLY A 1022 15.72 -11.68 -2.02
CA GLY A 1022 15.39 -11.25 -0.67
C GLY A 1022 14.12 -11.93 -0.14
N THR A 1023 13.39 -11.26 0.76
CA THR A 1023 12.18 -11.86 1.33
C THR A 1023 11.07 -10.85 1.54
N GLU A 1024 9.87 -11.38 1.46
CA GLU A 1024 8.61 -10.73 1.76
C GLU A 1024 7.92 -11.52 2.89
N ILE A 1025 7.62 -10.90 4.03
CA ILE A 1025 7.08 -11.62 5.20
C ILE A 1025 5.58 -11.35 5.32
N TYR A 1026 4.74 -12.14 4.64
CA TYR A 1026 3.29 -11.94 4.49
C TYR A 1026 2.49 -11.91 5.80
N VAL A 1027 1.95 -10.74 6.17
CA VAL A 1027 0.94 -10.56 7.24
C VAL A 1027 1.28 -11.33 8.53
N SER A 1028 2.55 -11.29 8.92
CA SER A 1028 3.08 -12.02 10.05
C SER A 1028 3.64 -11.03 11.06
N LYS A 1029 3.32 -11.18 12.34
CA LYS A 1029 3.76 -10.26 13.40
C LYS A 1029 4.96 -10.88 14.12
N TYR A 1030 5.98 -10.07 14.40
CA TYR A 1030 7.23 -10.50 15.05
C TYR A 1030 8.00 -11.57 14.25
N ALA A 1031 7.67 -11.73 12.96
CA ALA A 1031 8.35 -12.67 12.10
C ALA A 1031 9.65 -12.05 11.60
N GLU A 1032 10.73 -12.78 11.85
CA GLU A 1032 12.09 -12.32 11.67
C GLU A 1032 12.78 -13.27 10.69
N ALA A 1033 13.34 -12.71 9.63
CA ALA A 1033 14.14 -13.39 8.63
C ALA A 1033 15.55 -12.81 8.62
N GLU A 1034 16.53 -13.67 8.41
CA GLU A 1034 17.94 -13.32 8.30
C GLU A 1034 18.55 -14.13 7.17
N TRP A 1035 19.32 -13.49 6.30
CA TRP A 1035 20.03 -14.15 5.22
C TRP A 1035 21.30 -13.41 4.83
N THR A 1036 22.21 -14.12 4.17
CA THR A 1036 23.38 -13.53 3.52
C THR A 1036 23.33 -13.75 2.03
N LEU A 1037 23.65 -12.69 1.28
CA LEU A 1037 23.78 -12.70 -0.18
C LEU A 1037 25.20 -12.32 -0.60
N SER A 1038 25.73 -13.01 -1.61
CA SER A 1038 26.98 -12.65 -2.27
C SER A 1038 27.09 -13.28 -3.66
N GLY A 1039 28.03 -12.82 -4.48
CA GLY A 1039 28.33 -13.46 -5.76
C GLY A 1039 27.23 -13.34 -6.82
N PHE A 1040 26.36 -12.33 -6.70
CA PHE A 1040 25.27 -12.03 -7.64
C PHE A 1040 25.87 -11.56 -8.98
N ASP A 1041 25.52 -12.25 -10.06
CA ASP A 1041 25.89 -11.93 -11.44
C ASP A 1041 24.73 -12.27 -12.38
N ILE A 1042 24.47 -11.44 -13.39
CA ILE A 1042 23.47 -11.69 -14.44
C ILE A 1042 24.25 -11.87 -15.72
N VAL A 1043 24.12 -13.03 -16.37
CA VAL A 1043 24.95 -13.35 -17.54
C VAL A 1043 24.12 -13.58 -18.80
N VAL A 1044 24.50 -12.88 -19.87
CA VAL A 1044 23.86 -12.94 -21.20
C VAL A 1044 24.82 -13.53 -22.22
N PRO A 1045 24.36 -14.22 -23.28
CA PRO A 1045 25.22 -14.65 -24.36
C PRO A 1045 25.95 -13.48 -25.03
N GLU A 1046 27.24 -13.65 -25.32
CA GLU A 1046 28.11 -12.62 -25.91
C GLU A 1046 27.61 -12.14 -27.30
N GLU A 1047 26.84 -12.98 -28.00
CA GLU A 1047 26.17 -12.65 -29.26
C GLU A 1047 25.13 -11.52 -29.14
N CYS A 1048 24.60 -11.25 -27.93
CA CYS A 1048 23.55 -10.25 -27.71
C CYS A 1048 24.03 -8.79 -27.72
N ILE A 1049 25.34 -8.54 -27.72
CA ILE A 1049 25.93 -7.19 -27.53
C ILE A 1049 25.90 -6.34 -28.84
N GLY A 1050 25.71 -6.97 -30.00
CA GLY A 1050 26.19 -6.44 -31.29
C GLY A 1050 25.31 -5.47 -32.10
N SER A 1051 24.08 -5.12 -31.70
CA SER A 1051 23.10 -4.51 -32.63
C SER A 1051 22.81 -3.01 -32.44
N SER A 1052 23.81 -2.19 -32.06
CA SER A 1052 23.65 -0.75 -31.82
C SER A 1052 24.03 0.17 -33.01
N GLN A 1053 24.42 -0.38 -34.17
CA GLN A 1053 24.71 0.39 -35.38
C GLN A 1053 23.92 -0.10 -36.61
N GLY A 1054 22.96 0.74 -37.06
CA GLY A 1054 22.52 0.86 -38.46
C GLY A 1054 22.18 -0.42 -39.24
N GLY A 1055 21.14 -1.16 -38.87
CA GLY A 1055 20.61 -2.27 -39.69
C GLY A 1055 19.18 -2.67 -39.31
N PRO A 1056 18.43 -3.35 -40.21
CA PRO A 1056 17.07 -3.80 -39.92
C PRO A 1056 17.09 -4.89 -38.84
N VAL A 1057 16.50 -4.57 -37.69
CA VAL A 1057 16.54 -5.38 -36.48
C VAL A 1057 15.79 -6.71 -36.68
N SER A 1058 16.52 -7.82 -36.65
CA SER A 1058 15.93 -9.16 -36.47
C SER A 1058 16.97 -10.18 -35.96
N ARG A 1059 16.81 -10.64 -34.71
CA ARG A 1059 17.10 -12.02 -34.22
C ARG A 1059 17.00 -12.17 -32.70
N CYS A 1060 17.35 -11.14 -31.93
CA CYS A 1060 17.08 -11.04 -30.47
C CYS A 1060 16.31 -9.73 -30.18
N LEU A 1061 15.28 -9.49 -30.99
CA LEU A 1061 14.30 -8.40 -30.91
C LEU A 1061 13.13 -8.74 -31.86
#